data_AF-W4FVM0-F1
#
_entry.id   AF-W4FVM0-F1
#
_cell.length_a   1.000
_cell.length_b   1.000
_cell.length_c   1.000
_cell.angle_alpha   90.00
_cell.angle_beta   90.00
_cell.angle_gamma   90.00
#
_symmetry.space_group_name_H-M   'P 1'
#
loop_
_entity.id
_entity.type
_entity.pdbx_description
1 polymer ?
#
loop_
_entity_poly.entity_id
_entity_poly.type
_entity_poly.pdbx_seq_one_letter_code
_entity_poly.pdbx_strand_id
1 'polypeptide(L)'
;MSRRCAMEAMPLLRKAPPTEQDKTQQELALNPHRPLRSWLHGVVAVVSLLLVLVGLTSISSSITPPVSSNLSPPPSTPLNVRTVWVVVNRTVDGQLVAAATFDVAADTIDGSTSHAYATFNDSVPRIGWSQLWLRATPASSNSSDAFNQAMYAAGYAEGALTHRRIHEHYWNTRSYFFGRVPTAINLASAARVYDFLDRNVRWLRSQVATMDTNDTLHWAMVGGVLAQLEGLVQGYNDHRGVEDSSLSELDLLFLNADGDMPNLIARTMPPAADAATVTSLTKPSTSNFKCSALIRILDDDLLWGHATWDTYTALNKMFKHYDLPLPSHSMASRAGQERHNSHRRRISMSSSPGYLSSVDDWYLLDSGLGVMETTNGNYNATLAAMISPESCLSWVRTKVANALAVDGPSWTVYFGAYNSGTYNNQWMVLDTSRFSNGALLPHGLTLLEQLPGEIMVQDVSNVVNTQGYWASYNIPYFEHIYNKSGFAAKAAASTDSSWSHSDCARAKIFRRDAPHVHSIADLKRLMRANNYQHDELSLGDPGRAIAARYDLASNPLEFALNGAIDAKVTSVHLARQLQCEAVLGPSNDNQPTFEWTAAFDKLALHKGHPTAFNFSFIAMRHHDHLEHQYQPSTDSL
;
A
#
# COMPACT_ATOMS: atom_id res chain seq x y z
N MET A 1 67.68 -35.41 -30.70
CA MET A 1 66.35 -35.28 -31.33
C MET A 1 65.52 -34.36 -30.43
N SER A 2 65.79 -33.05 -30.45
CA SER A 2 65.26 -32.00 -31.34
C SER A 2 63.88 -31.49 -30.88
N ARG A 3 63.64 -30.22 -30.54
CA ARG A 3 64.44 -29.07 -30.10
C ARG A 3 63.40 -28.04 -29.62
N ARG A 4 63.73 -27.27 -28.58
CA ARG A 4 63.04 -26.03 -28.19
C ARG A 4 63.09 -25.01 -29.35
N CYS A 5 62.07 -24.15 -29.46
CA CYS A 5 62.25 -22.83 -30.06
C CYS A 5 61.45 -21.77 -29.28
N ALA A 6 62.07 -20.61 -29.13
CA ALA A 6 61.66 -19.45 -28.35
C ALA A 6 61.30 -18.29 -29.29
N MET A 7 60.61 -17.29 -28.72
CA MET A 7 60.48 -15.88 -29.14
C MET A 7 59.94 -15.56 -30.54
N GLU A 8 58.96 -14.64 -30.61
CA GLU A 8 59.13 -13.38 -31.35
C GLU A 8 58.06 -12.34 -30.97
N ALA A 9 58.42 -11.06 -31.10
CA ALA A 9 57.72 -9.88 -30.62
C ALA A 9 57.22 -9.01 -31.79
N MET A 10 56.24 -8.12 -31.48
CA MET A 10 55.79 -6.90 -32.20
C MET A 10 54.85 -7.11 -33.43
N PRO A 11 53.99 -6.11 -33.82
CA PRO A 11 54.03 -4.68 -33.47
C PRO A 11 52.73 -4.02 -32.97
N LEU A 12 52.94 -2.92 -32.23
CA LEU A 12 51.99 -1.84 -31.94
C LEU A 12 51.54 -1.14 -33.22
N LEU A 13 50.24 -1.16 -33.51
CA LEU A 13 49.61 -0.27 -34.48
C LEU A 13 49.17 1.02 -33.78
N ARG A 14 49.82 2.11 -34.19
CA ARG A 14 49.60 3.50 -33.78
C ARG A 14 48.18 3.95 -34.15
N LYS A 15 47.46 4.55 -33.20
CA LYS A 15 46.33 5.45 -33.50
C LYS A 15 46.87 6.75 -34.09
N ALA A 16 46.18 7.25 -35.11
CA ALA A 16 46.47 8.50 -35.81
C ALA A 16 46.33 9.74 -34.89
N PRO A 17 47.05 10.85 -35.19
CA PRO A 17 47.00 12.07 -34.38
C PRO A 17 45.69 12.86 -34.59
N PRO A 18 45.26 13.66 -33.57
CA PRO A 18 44.05 14.45 -33.61
C PRO A 18 44.16 15.66 -34.56
N THR A 19 43.04 16.01 -35.18
CA THR A 19 42.85 17.13 -36.11
C THR A 19 42.72 18.48 -35.39
N GLU A 20 42.94 19.54 -36.16
CA GLU A 20 43.25 20.93 -35.78
C GLU A 20 42.07 21.75 -35.17
N GLN A 21 41.18 21.13 -34.41
CA GLN A 21 40.10 21.82 -33.67
C GLN A 21 40.20 21.72 -32.13
N ASP A 22 41.17 20.97 -31.61
CA ASP A 22 41.35 20.73 -30.17
C ASP A 22 42.43 21.59 -29.48
N LYS A 23 42.89 22.67 -30.12
CA LYS A 23 43.94 23.57 -29.58
C LYS A 23 43.46 24.92 -29.05
N THR A 24 42.16 25.11 -28.81
CA THR A 24 41.66 26.44 -28.39
C THR A 24 40.64 26.40 -27.23
N GLN A 25 40.75 25.44 -26.32
CA GLN A 25 39.97 25.46 -25.05
C GLN A 25 40.74 25.04 -23.78
N GLN A 26 42.06 24.87 -23.86
CA GLN A 26 42.88 24.58 -22.68
C GLN A 26 44.05 25.56 -22.55
N GLU A 27 43.74 26.85 -22.43
CA GLU A 27 44.63 27.84 -21.82
C GLU A 27 43.85 29.15 -21.72
N LEU A 28 43.19 29.39 -20.57
CA LEU A 28 42.82 30.72 -20.05
C LEU A 28 41.94 30.54 -18.79
N ALA A 29 42.55 29.97 -17.75
CA ALA A 29 42.17 30.24 -16.38
C ALA A 29 43.42 30.75 -15.69
N LEU A 30 43.50 32.07 -15.43
CA LEU A 30 44.32 32.75 -14.40
C LEU A 30 44.18 34.29 -14.56
N ASN A 31 43.24 34.89 -13.80
CA ASN A 31 43.24 36.19 -13.06
C ASN A 31 43.94 37.48 -13.60
N PRO A 32 43.66 38.68 -13.03
CA PRO A 32 42.41 39.44 -12.80
C PRO A 32 42.50 40.88 -13.42
N HIS A 33 41.43 41.69 -13.33
CA HIS A 33 41.33 43.17 -13.47
C HIS A 33 40.22 43.70 -14.44
N ARG A 34 39.35 44.52 -13.84
CA ARG A 34 38.27 45.43 -14.29
C ARG A 34 38.50 46.24 -15.60
N PRO A 35 37.54 47.09 -16.07
CA PRO A 35 36.06 46.98 -16.16
C PRO A 35 35.52 47.46 -17.54
N LEU A 36 34.18 47.48 -17.70
CA LEU A 36 33.32 48.35 -18.55
C LEU A 36 32.45 47.66 -19.63
N ARG A 37 31.15 47.94 -19.46
CA ARG A 37 30.06 48.10 -20.46
C ARG A 37 29.37 46.83 -21.01
N SER A 38 28.25 46.48 -20.38
CA SER A 38 27.00 46.34 -21.13
C SER A 38 25.83 46.93 -20.31
N TRP A 39 25.34 48.08 -20.78
CA TRP A 39 24.07 48.68 -20.42
C TRP A 39 23.15 48.44 -21.60
N LEU A 40 22.06 47.70 -21.37
CA LEU A 40 20.74 47.66 -22.04
C LEU A 40 20.20 46.23 -21.88
N HIS A 41 18.89 46.12 -21.65
CA HIS A 41 18.08 44.92 -21.36
C HIS A 41 17.63 44.70 -19.90
N GLY A 42 17.81 45.69 -18.99
CA GLY A 42 17.39 45.59 -17.58
C GLY A 42 16.26 46.51 -17.11
N VAL A 43 15.36 47.01 -17.97
CA VAL A 43 14.38 48.06 -17.57
C VAL A 43 12.90 47.74 -17.87
N VAL A 44 12.55 46.62 -18.52
CA VAL A 44 11.12 46.32 -18.82
C VAL A 44 10.47 45.33 -17.85
N ALA A 45 11.23 44.65 -16.98
CA ALA A 45 10.67 43.61 -16.10
C ALA A 45 10.30 44.07 -14.67
N VAL A 46 10.54 45.34 -14.30
CA VAL A 46 10.37 45.81 -12.90
C VAL A 46 9.11 46.67 -12.68
N VAL A 47 8.41 47.09 -13.74
CA VAL A 47 7.22 47.96 -13.59
C VAL A 47 5.89 47.19 -13.53
N SER A 48 5.85 45.92 -13.96
CA SER A 48 4.62 45.09 -13.89
C SER A 48 4.42 44.36 -12.55
N LEU A 49 5.42 44.35 -11.67
CA LEU A 49 5.36 43.62 -10.38
C LEU A 49 4.94 44.51 -9.19
N LEU A 50 4.81 45.82 -9.38
CA LEU A 50 4.46 46.78 -8.32
C LEU A 50 3.00 47.26 -8.35
N LEU A 51 2.20 46.85 -9.35
CA LEU A 51 0.78 47.23 -9.47
C LEU A 51 -0.22 46.14 -9.02
N VAL A 52 0.23 44.95 -8.62
CA VAL A 52 -0.62 43.91 -8.03
C VAL A 52 -0.60 43.94 -6.48
N LEU A 53 0.33 44.69 -5.88
CA LEU A 53 0.55 44.72 -4.42
C LEU A 53 -0.16 45.87 -3.66
N VAL A 54 -1.06 46.62 -4.30
CA VAL A 54 -1.83 47.72 -3.64
C VAL A 54 -3.35 47.49 -3.67
N GLY A 55 -3.82 46.32 -4.14
CA GLY A 55 -5.24 46.06 -4.36
C GLY A 55 -6.01 45.26 -3.29
N LEU A 56 -5.41 44.87 -2.17
CA LEU A 56 -6.07 44.04 -1.15
C LEU A 56 -5.71 44.49 0.27
N THR A 57 -6.15 45.69 0.64
CA THR A 57 -6.30 46.08 2.05
C THR A 57 -7.63 46.78 2.24
N SER A 58 -8.67 46.02 2.59
CA SER A 58 -9.81 46.42 3.43
C SER A 58 -10.90 45.37 3.33
N ILE A 59 -11.10 44.62 4.41
CA ILE A 59 -12.37 44.33 5.10
C ILE A 59 -11.99 43.36 6.23
N SER A 60 -11.74 43.94 7.39
CA SER A 60 -11.77 43.25 8.67
C SER A 60 -13.23 43.13 9.10
N SER A 61 -13.79 41.94 9.02
CA SER A 61 -15.04 41.60 9.70
C SER A 61 -14.82 40.32 10.51
N SER A 62 -14.82 40.50 11.82
CA SER A 62 -14.92 39.44 12.83
C SER A 62 -16.12 38.55 12.55
N ILE A 63 -15.85 37.29 12.20
CA ILE A 63 -16.87 36.24 12.13
C ILE A 63 -16.42 35.12 13.05
N THR A 64 -17.07 35.04 14.21
CA THR A 64 -17.10 33.85 15.06
C THR A 64 -17.57 32.64 14.24
N PRO A 65 -16.89 31.48 14.27
CA PRO A 65 -17.35 30.32 13.51
C PRO A 65 -18.67 29.79 14.11
N PRO A 66 -19.70 29.51 13.29
CA PRO A 66 -20.89 28.86 13.80
C PRO A 66 -20.58 27.39 14.07
N VAL A 67 -20.87 26.95 15.29
CA VAL A 67 -21.03 25.54 15.63
C VAL A 67 -22.23 25.03 14.83
N SER A 68 -21.95 24.29 13.76
CA SER A 68 -22.95 23.63 12.91
C SER A 68 -23.03 22.15 13.30
N SER A 69 -23.69 21.86 14.42
CA SER A 69 -24.28 20.54 14.68
C SER A 69 -25.61 20.43 13.94
N ASN A 70 -25.79 19.32 13.22
CA ASN A 70 -26.99 18.87 12.46
C ASN A 70 -26.87 19.00 10.94
N LEU A 71 -26.09 18.10 10.34
CA LEU A 71 -26.35 17.66 8.96
C LEU A 71 -27.30 16.46 9.04
N SER A 72 -28.52 16.63 8.55
CA SER A 72 -29.44 15.53 8.24
C SER A 72 -28.73 14.51 7.32
N PRO A 73 -29.03 13.20 7.44
CA PRO A 73 -28.41 12.20 6.57
C PRO A 73 -28.73 12.52 5.09
N PRO A 74 -27.78 12.31 4.17
CA PRO A 74 -28.00 12.53 2.76
C PRO A 74 -29.14 11.62 2.25
N PRO A 75 -29.89 12.07 1.22
CA PRO A 75 -31.07 11.36 0.74
C PRO A 75 -30.75 9.93 0.33
N SER A 76 -31.71 9.04 0.56
CA SER A 76 -31.68 7.60 0.22
C SER A 76 -31.75 7.38 -1.29
N THR A 77 -30.70 7.76 -2.02
CA THR A 77 -30.44 7.16 -3.33
C THR A 77 -30.25 5.66 -3.11
N PRO A 78 -30.92 4.78 -3.87
CA PRO A 78 -30.69 3.34 -3.74
C PRO A 78 -29.19 3.08 -3.85
N LEU A 79 -28.65 2.38 -2.86
CA LEU A 79 -27.29 1.90 -2.90
C LEU A 79 -27.14 1.07 -4.18
N ASN A 80 -26.07 1.30 -4.97
CA ASN A 80 -25.74 0.45 -6.11
C ASN A 80 -25.19 -0.89 -5.58
N VAL A 81 -25.99 -1.60 -4.78
CA VAL A 81 -25.65 -2.93 -4.28
C VAL A 81 -25.90 -3.91 -5.40
N ARG A 82 -24.86 -4.65 -5.75
CA ARG A 82 -24.92 -5.74 -6.71
C ARG A 82 -24.41 -6.99 -6.02
N THR A 83 -25.06 -8.12 -6.28
CA THR A 83 -24.64 -9.43 -5.77
C THR A 83 -24.28 -10.34 -6.92
N VAL A 84 -23.46 -11.37 -6.68
CA VAL A 84 -23.14 -12.39 -7.67
C VAL A 84 -22.94 -13.74 -7.02
N TRP A 85 -23.43 -14.80 -7.67
CA TRP A 85 -22.96 -16.17 -7.47
C TRP A 85 -22.07 -16.59 -8.62
N VAL A 86 -20.99 -17.30 -8.31
CA VAL A 86 -20.07 -17.85 -9.31
C VAL A 86 -20.01 -19.37 -9.18
N VAL A 87 -20.17 -20.05 -10.31
CA VAL A 87 -19.94 -21.49 -10.46
C VAL A 87 -18.72 -21.69 -11.33
N VAL A 88 -17.78 -22.52 -10.89
CA VAL A 88 -16.56 -22.84 -11.64
C VAL A 88 -16.65 -24.27 -12.14
N ASN A 89 -16.30 -24.48 -13.41
CA ASN A 89 -16.19 -25.77 -14.06
C ASN A 89 -14.81 -25.91 -14.72
N ARG A 90 -14.49 -27.14 -15.16
CA ARG A 90 -13.29 -27.41 -15.98
C ARG A 90 -13.70 -27.65 -17.44
N THR A 91 -12.96 -27.05 -18.35
CA THR A 91 -13.03 -27.40 -19.78
C THR A 91 -12.39 -28.77 -20.01
N VAL A 92 -12.58 -29.33 -21.22
CA VAL A 92 -11.96 -30.61 -21.63
C VAL A 92 -10.43 -30.54 -21.54
N ASP A 93 -9.85 -29.38 -21.81
CA ASP A 93 -8.41 -29.13 -21.73
C ASP A 93 -7.93 -28.81 -20.30
N GLY A 94 -8.82 -28.88 -19.32
CA GLY A 94 -8.51 -28.68 -17.91
C GLY A 94 -8.39 -27.22 -17.48
N GLN A 95 -8.85 -26.24 -18.27
CA GLN A 95 -8.89 -24.84 -17.82
C GLN A 95 -10.10 -24.57 -16.94
N LEU A 96 -9.95 -23.70 -15.93
CA LEU A 96 -11.07 -23.23 -15.13
C LEU A 96 -11.88 -22.22 -15.92
N VAL A 97 -13.20 -22.36 -15.90
CA VAL A 97 -14.15 -21.42 -16.48
C VAL A 97 -15.26 -21.15 -15.49
N ALA A 98 -15.65 -19.88 -15.38
CA ALA A 98 -16.70 -19.45 -14.47
C ALA A 98 -17.98 -19.07 -15.22
N ALA A 99 -19.12 -19.29 -14.56
CA ALA A 99 -20.41 -18.72 -14.90
C ALA A 99 -20.90 -17.87 -13.72
N ALA A 100 -21.27 -16.63 -13.98
CA ALA A 100 -21.80 -15.70 -12.98
C ALA A 100 -23.31 -15.50 -13.14
N THR A 101 -24.01 -15.48 -12.00
CA THR A 101 -25.41 -15.07 -11.90
C THR A 101 -25.49 -13.86 -10.99
N PHE A 102 -25.93 -12.72 -11.54
CA PHE A 102 -26.00 -11.45 -10.80
C PHE A 102 -27.34 -11.23 -10.12
N ASP A 103 -27.34 -10.31 -9.14
CA ASP A 103 -28.55 -9.80 -8.47
C ASP A 103 -29.34 -10.92 -7.77
N VAL A 104 -28.59 -11.87 -7.21
CA VAL A 104 -29.07 -12.99 -6.41
C VAL A 104 -29.47 -12.53 -5.01
N ALA A 105 -30.62 -13.02 -4.53
CA ALA A 105 -31.29 -12.48 -3.35
C ALA A 105 -30.70 -12.93 -2.00
N ALA A 106 -30.03 -14.08 -1.94
CA ALA A 106 -29.50 -14.64 -0.70
C ALA A 106 -28.09 -15.21 -0.90
N ASP A 107 -27.35 -15.34 0.19
CA ASP A 107 -26.07 -16.05 0.22
C ASP A 107 -26.30 -17.55 0.52
N THR A 108 -26.59 -18.35 -0.50
CA THR A 108 -26.83 -19.82 -0.35
C THR A 108 -25.69 -20.69 -0.89
N ILE A 109 -24.44 -20.22 -0.82
CA ILE A 109 -23.33 -21.02 -1.39
C ILE A 109 -22.99 -22.24 -0.53
N ASP A 110 -22.76 -23.36 -1.21
CA ASP A 110 -22.46 -24.67 -0.61
C ASP A 110 -21.31 -25.44 -1.30
N GLY A 111 -20.64 -24.83 -2.28
CA GLY A 111 -19.53 -25.44 -3.04
C GLY A 111 -19.96 -26.46 -4.10
N SER A 112 -21.20 -26.92 -4.09
CA SER A 112 -21.75 -27.87 -5.08
C SER A 112 -22.58 -27.16 -6.17
N THR A 113 -23.30 -26.11 -5.78
CA THR A 113 -24.16 -25.31 -6.67
C THR A 113 -23.55 -23.94 -6.98
N SER A 114 -22.70 -23.43 -6.09
CA SER A 114 -21.95 -22.18 -6.25
C SER A 114 -20.68 -22.21 -5.40
N HIS A 115 -19.59 -21.69 -5.96
CA HIS A 115 -18.26 -21.70 -5.35
C HIS A 115 -17.93 -20.38 -4.67
N ALA A 116 -18.55 -19.27 -5.09
CA ALA A 116 -18.41 -17.97 -4.44
C ALA A 116 -19.71 -17.16 -4.48
N TYR A 117 -19.89 -16.33 -3.46
CA TYR A 117 -20.86 -15.24 -3.39
C TYR A 117 -20.15 -13.95 -3.06
N ALA A 118 -20.54 -12.87 -3.71
CA ALA A 118 -20.07 -11.55 -3.34
C ALA A 118 -21.17 -10.52 -3.40
N THR A 119 -21.05 -9.50 -2.54
CA THR A 119 -21.87 -8.31 -2.50
C THR A 119 -20.95 -7.10 -2.66
N PHE A 120 -21.23 -6.26 -3.65
CA PHE A 120 -20.50 -5.04 -3.92
C PHE A 120 -21.42 -3.83 -3.76
N ASN A 121 -20.99 -2.85 -2.98
CA ASN A 121 -21.67 -1.59 -2.79
C ASN A 121 -20.72 -0.45 -3.21
N ASP A 122 -21.02 0.19 -4.34
CA ASP A 122 -20.28 1.37 -4.79
C ASP A 122 -20.72 2.62 -4.01
N SER A 123 -20.33 2.67 -2.73
CA SER A 123 -20.68 3.74 -1.80
C SER A 123 -19.74 4.95 -1.85
N VAL A 124 -18.85 5.03 -2.85
CA VAL A 124 -17.84 6.10 -2.98
C VAL A 124 -18.45 7.51 -2.88
N PRO A 125 -19.56 7.86 -3.56
CA PRO A 125 -20.12 9.21 -3.46
C PRO A 125 -20.64 9.59 -2.07
N ARG A 126 -20.90 8.59 -1.19
CA ARG A 126 -21.49 8.80 0.13
C ARG A 126 -20.44 8.81 1.25
N ILE A 127 -19.50 7.86 1.19
CA ILE A 127 -18.56 7.61 2.30
C ILE A 127 -17.10 7.54 1.84
N GLY A 128 -16.82 7.80 0.56
CA GLY A 128 -15.49 7.70 -0.04
C GLY A 128 -15.08 6.28 -0.40
N TRP A 129 -15.52 5.27 0.33
CA TRP A 129 -15.18 3.88 0.09
C TRP A 129 -16.19 3.15 -0.81
N SER A 130 -15.69 2.37 -1.76
CA SER A 130 -16.40 1.17 -2.21
C SER A 130 -16.35 0.10 -1.12
N GLN A 131 -17.32 -0.81 -1.06
CA GLN A 131 -17.33 -1.93 -0.12
C GLN A 131 -17.60 -3.26 -0.83
N LEU A 132 -16.85 -4.29 -0.46
CA LEU A 132 -16.96 -5.64 -1.01
C LEU A 132 -16.97 -6.66 0.11
N TRP A 133 -18.01 -7.50 0.13
CA TRP A 133 -18.04 -8.72 0.93
C TRP A 133 -18.00 -9.90 0.00
N LEU A 134 -17.13 -10.86 0.28
CA LEU A 134 -16.89 -12.00 -0.59
C LEU A 134 -16.69 -13.26 0.25
N ARG A 135 -17.42 -14.30 -0.10
CA ARG A 135 -17.29 -15.63 0.49
C ARG A 135 -17.03 -16.64 -0.61
N ALA A 136 -16.11 -17.56 -0.37
CA ALA A 136 -15.88 -18.71 -1.25
C ALA A 136 -15.88 -20.01 -0.45
N THR A 137 -16.30 -21.10 -1.08
CA THR A 137 -16.40 -22.41 -0.44
C THR A 137 -16.01 -23.49 -1.44
N PRO A 138 -15.06 -24.39 -1.09
CA PRO A 138 -14.67 -25.49 -1.95
C PRO A 138 -15.82 -26.48 -2.05
N ALA A 139 -15.87 -27.22 -3.16
CA ALA A 139 -16.69 -28.42 -3.24
C ALA A 139 -16.34 -29.38 -2.09
N SER A 140 -17.24 -30.31 -1.76
CA SER A 140 -17.12 -31.22 -0.60
C SER A 140 -15.89 -32.13 -0.58
N SER A 141 -15.02 -32.07 -1.60
CA SER A 141 -13.73 -32.76 -1.62
C SER A 141 -12.64 -31.91 -0.93
N ASN A 142 -11.83 -32.54 -0.08
CA ASN A 142 -10.66 -31.90 0.54
C ASN A 142 -9.44 -31.88 -0.40
N SER A 143 -9.64 -31.61 -1.70
CA SER A 143 -8.57 -31.61 -2.70
C SER A 143 -7.99 -30.22 -2.90
N SER A 144 -6.70 -30.14 -3.26
CA SER A 144 -6.06 -28.89 -3.70
C SER A 144 -6.77 -28.28 -4.92
N ASP A 145 -7.36 -29.14 -5.76
CA ASP A 145 -8.18 -28.71 -6.90
C ASP A 145 -9.44 -27.96 -6.45
N ALA A 146 -10.24 -28.54 -5.55
CA ALA A 146 -11.45 -27.89 -5.04
C ALA A 146 -11.14 -26.59 -4.29
N PHE A 147 -10.01 -26.53 -3.58
CA PHE A 147 -9.51 -25.29 -2.98
C PHE A 147 -9.20 -24.23 -4.05
N ASN A 148 -8.42 -24.58 -5.08
CA ASN A 148 -8.07 -23.65 -6.16
C ASN A 148 -9.31 -23.18 -6.96
N GLN A 149 -10.31 -24.06 -7.17
CA GLN A 149 -11.59 -23.69 -7.80
C GLN A 149 -12.35 -22.64 -6.99
N ALA A 150 -12.42 -22.78 -5.67
CA ALA A 150 -13.04 -21.78 -4.80
C ALA A 150 -12.27 -20.45 -4.80
N MET A 151 -10.94 -20.49 -4.77
CA MET A 151 -10.11 -19.29 -4.84
C MET A 151 -10.26 -18.58 -6.20
N TYR A 152 -10.33 -19.34 -7.30
CA TYR A 152 -10.65 -18.83 -8.63
C TYR A 152 -12.04 -18.17 -8.66
N ALA A 153 -13.05 -18.83 -8.11
CA ALA A 153 -14.41 -18.28 -8.02
C ALA A 153 -14.44 -16.95 -7.25
N ALA A 154 -13.66 -16.86 -6.15
CA ALA A 154 -13.49 -15.62 -5.39
C ALA A 154 -12.91 -14.50 -6.26
N GLY A 155 -11.82 -14.78 -6.97
CA GLY A 155 -11.22 -13.83 -7.91
C GLY A 155 -12.23 -13.34 -8.94
N TYR A 156 -12.93 -14.29 -9.57
CA TYR A 156 -13.92 -14.00 -10.61
C TYR A 156 -15.07 -13.14 -10.09
N ALA A 157 -15.63 -13.47 -8.93
CA ALA A 157 -16.72 -12.70 -8.31
C ALA A 157 -16.32 -11.24 -8.06
N GLU A 158 -15.12 -11.01 -7.55
CA GLU A 158 -14.58 -9.65 -7.37
C GLU A 158 -14.39 -8.93 -8.71
N GLY A 159 -13.73 -9.58 -9.67
CA GLY A 159 -13.47 -8.99 -10.99
C GLY A 159 -14.76 -8.62 -11.72
N ALA A 160 -15.76 -9.49 -11.66
CA ALA A 160 -17.06 -9.31 -12.29
C ALA A 160 -17.85 -8.15 -11.68
N LEU A 161 -17.93 -8.06 -10.35
CA LEU A 161 -18.66 -6.99 -9.67
C LEU A 161 -17.97 -5.63 -9.72
N THR A 162 -16.64 -5.62 -9.75
CA THR A 162 -15.84 -4.40 -9.55
C THR A 162 -15.09 -3.94 -10.79
N HIS A 163 -15.34 -4.55 -11.96
CA HIS A 163 -14.64 -4.31 -13.22
C HIS A 163 -14.44 -2.82 -13.55
N ARG A 164 -15.48 -1.99 -13.39
CA ARG A 164 -15.39 -0.55 -13.65
C ARG A 164 -14.37 0.14 -12.73
N ARG A 165 -14.44 -0.14 -11.42
CA ARG A 165 -13.52 0.43 -10.43
C ARG A 165 -12.10 -0.08 -10.63
N ILE A 166 -11.92 -1.33 -11.05
CA ILE A 166 -10.62 -1.90 -11.45
C ILE A 166 -10.04 -1.13 -12.63
N HIS A 167 -10.82 -0.88 -13.70
CA HIS A 167 -10.35 -0.15 -14.87
C HIS A 167 -9.92 1.29 -14.52
N GLU A 168 -10.74 1.99 -13.73
CA GLU A 168 -10.45 3.34 -13.24
C GLU A 168 -9.14 3.36 -12.41
N HIS A 169 -9.01 2.44 -11.46
CA HIS A 169 -7.83 2.35 -10.58
C HIS A 169 -6.55 1.95 -11.34
N TYR A 170 -6.63 0.95 -12.23
CA TYR A 170 -5.50 0.52 -13.06
C TYR A 170 -4.87 1.68 -13.83
N TRP A 171 -5.69 2.51 -14.48
CA TRP A 171 -5.17 3.64 -15.23
C TRP A 171 -4.58 4.74 -14.34
N ASN A 172 -5.15 4.98 -13.16
CA ASN A 172 -4.58 5.92 -12.18
C ASN A 172 -3.18 5.43 -11.74
N THR A 173 -3.07 4.16 -11.32
CA THR A 173 -1.80 3.55 -10.87
C THR A 173 -0.77 3.46 -11.99
N ARG A 174 -1.17 3.01 -13.18
CA ARG A 174 -0.29 2.94 -14.36
C ARG A 174 0.25 4.32 -14.76
N SER A 175 -0.61 5.34 -14.74
CA SER A 175 -0.21 6.72 -15.05
C SER A 175 0.73 7.29 -14.00
N TYR A 176 0.58 6.90 -12.72
CA TYR A 176 1.48 7.29 -11.66
C TYR A 176 2.90 6.73 -11.86
N PHE A 177 3.03 5.42 -12.08
CA PHE A 177 4.34 4.78 -12.21
C PHE A 177 5.03 5.04 -13.57
N PHE A 178 4.27 5.13 -14.65
CA PHE A 178 4.82 5.19 -16.01
C PHE A 178 4.46 6.47 -16.77
N GLY A 179 3.86 7.45 -16.09
CA GLY A 179 3.46 8.72 -16.67
C GLY A 179 2.15 8.63 -17.44
N ARG A 180 1.35 9.71 -17.38
CA ARG A 180 0.09 9.84 -18.14
C ARG A 180 0.31 9.81 -19.65
N VAL A 181 1.38 10.46 -20.11
CA VAL A 181 1.88 10.39 -21.49
C VAL A 181 3.29 9.82 -21.40
N PRO A 182 3.44 8.49 -21.52
CA PRO A 182 4.72 7.84 -21.30
C PRO A 182 5.78 8.31 -22.29
N THR A 183 6.96 8.67 -21.77
CA THR A 183 8.16 8.85 -22.61
C THR A 183 8.73 7.49 -23.02
N ALA A 184 9.68 7.47 -23.96
CA ALA A 184 10.41 6.25 -24.32
C ALA A 184 11.08 5.57 -23.11
N ILE A 185 11.57 6.37 -22.14
CA ILE A 185 12.18 5.85 -20.92
C ILE A 185 11.12 5.19 -20.03
N ASN A 186 9.94 5.79 -19.90
CA ASN A 186 8.85 5.19 -19.11
C ASN A 186 8.37 3.88 -19.72
N LEU A 187 8.21 3.82 -21.05
CA LEU A 187 7.83 2.59 -21.75
C LEU A 187 8.87 1.49 -21.58
N ALA A 188 10.16 1.83 -21.68
CA ALA A 188 11.25 0.88 -21.45
C ALA A 188 11.30 0.41 -20.00
N SER A 189 11.02 1.29 -19.03
CA SER A 189 10.90 0.93 -17.61
C SER A 189 9.77 -0.06 -17.38
N ALA A 190 8.58 0.24 -17.92
CA ALA A 190 7.43 -0.68 -17.87
C ALA A 190 7.77 -2.05 -18.46
N ALA A 191 8.38 -2.09 -19.65
CA ALA A 191 8.75 -3.36 -20.30
C ALA A 191 9.67 -4.23 -19.42
N ARG A 192 10.65 -3.63 -18.74
CA ARG A 192 11.57 -4.38 -17.87
C ARG A 192 10.90 -4.87 -16.58
N VAL A 193 9.98 -4.09 -16.01
CA VAL A 193 9.20 -4.56 -14.87
C VAL A 193 8.27 -5.70 -15.27
N TYR A 194 7.59 -5.59 -16.41
CA TYR A 194 6.72 -6.67 -16.90
C TYR A 194 7.52 -7.96 -17.20
N ASP A 195 8.74 -7.86 -17.73
CA ASP A 195 9.64 -9.02 -17.87
C ASP A 195 10.01 -9.65 -16.52
N PHE A 196 10.27 -8.82 -15.49
CA PHE A 196 10.50 -9.31 -14.14
C PHE A 196 9.28 -10.05 -13.58
N LEU A 197 8.09 -9.45 -13.70
CA LEU A 197 6.83 -10.03 -13.20
C LEU A 197 6.48 -11.34 -13.93
N ASP A 198 6.70 -11.40 -15.25
CA ASP A 198 6.49 -12.61 -16.04
C ASP A 198 7.43 -13.76 -15.59
N ARG A 199 8.72 -13.46 -15.39
CA ARG A 199 9.65 -14.44 -14.81
C ARG A 199 9.24 -14.86 -13.39
N ASN A 200 8.76 -13.92 -12.59
CA ASN A 200 8.33 -14.19 -11.21
C ASN A 200 7.11 -15.12 -11.16
N VAL A 201 6.04 -14.83 -11.91
CA VAL A 201 4.84 -15.69 -11.89
C VAL A 201 5.12 -17.08 -12.47
N ARG A 202 6.00 -17.18 -13.47
CA ARG A 202 6.46 -18.48 -13.98
C ARG A 202 7.24 -19.28 -12.95
N TRP A 203 8.08 -18.61 -12.15
CA TRP A 203 8.78 -19.25 -11.03
C TRP A 203 7.80 -19.69 -9.92
N LEU A 204 6.85 -18.84 -9.50
CA LEU A 204 5.84 -19.20 -8.51
C LEU A 204 5.06 -20.45 -8.95
N ARG A 205 4.61 -20.48 -10.21
CA ARG A 205 3.92 -21.65 -10.78
C ARG A 205 4.79 -22.91 -10.78
N SER A 206 6.09 -22.80 -11.05
CA SER A 206 6.99 -23.96 -11.02
C SER A 206 7.15 -24.52 -9.61
N GLN A 207 7.27 -23.65 -8.60
CA GLN A 207 7.34 -24.07 -7.19
C GLN A 207 6.03 -24.72 -6.72
N VAL A 208 4.88 -24.16 -7.10
CA VAL A 208 3.56 -24.73 -6.82
C VAL A 208 3.40 -26.10 -7.49
N ALA A 209 3.92 -26.29 -8.71
CA ALA A 209 3.81 -27.56 -9.42
C ALA A 209 4.69 -28.66 -8.81
N THR A 210 5.86 -28.33 -8.27
CA THR A 210 6.76 -29.30 -7.65
C THR A 210 6.40 -29.60 -6.19
N MET A 211 5.75 -28.66 -5.49
CA MET A 211 5.42 -28.67 -4.06
C MET A 211 6.55 -29.27 -3.21
N ASP A 212 7.55 -28.46 -2.84
CA ASP A 212 8.57 -28.89 -1.88
C ASP A 212 7.87 -29.49 -0.63
N THR A 213 8.26 -30.70 -0.28
CA THR A 213 7.65 -31.49 0.80
C THR A 213 7.76 -30.82 2.17
N ASN A 214 8.70 -29.88 2.35
CA ASN A 214 8.87 -29.16 3.61
C ASN A 214 7.93 -27.96 3.78
N ASP A 215 7.47 -27.34 2.69
CA ASP A 215 6.68 -26.10 2.69
C ASP A 215 5.31 -26.26 1.99
N THR A 216 4.76 -27.48 2.02
CA THR A 216 3.55 -27.84 1.26
C THR A 216 2.37 -26.90 1.53
N LEU A 217 2.15 -26.49 2.79
CA LEU A 217 1.06 -25.55 3.13
C LEU A 217 1.28 -24.15 2.55
N HIS A 218 2.51 -23.66 2.56
CA HIS A 218 2.87 -22.38 1.97
C HIS A 218 2.57 -22.40 0.47
N TRP A 219 3.10 -23.39 -0.25
CA TRP A 219 2.92 -23.51 -1.70
C TRP A 219 1.47 -23.82 -2.10
N ALA A 220 0.71 -24.56 -1.28
CA ALA A 220 -0.72 -24.74 -1.50
C ALA A 220 -1.47 -23.40 -1.42
N MET A 221 -1.18 -22.56 -0.42
CA MET A 221 -1.74 -21.20 -0.37
C MET A 221 -1.31 -20.33 -1.55
N VAL A 222 -0.03 -20.37 -1.96
CA VAL A 222 0.44 -19.63 -3.14
C VAL A 222 -0.33 -20.07 -4.38
N GLY A 223 -0.57 -21.37 -4.56
CA GLY A 223 -1.42 -21.91 -5.63
C GLY A 223 -2.84 -21.31 -5.61
N GLY A 224 -3.45 -21.20 -4.43
CA GLY A 224 -4.74 -20.54 -4.26
C GLY A 224 -4.71 -19.04 -4.56
N VAL A 225 -3.65 -18.33 -4.16
CA VAL A 225 -3.46 -16.90 -4.48
C VAL A 225 -3.36 -16.70 -5.99
N LEU A 226 -2.61 -17.55 -6.71
CA LEU A 226 -2.52 -17.51 -8.16
C LEU A 226 -3.86 -17.83 -8.84
N ALA A 227 -4.62 -18.80 -8.32
CA ALA A 227 -5.96 -19.10 -8.82
C ALA A 227 -6.92 -17.91 -8.61
N GLN A 228 -6.84 -17.23 -7.46
CA GLN A 228 -7.62 -16.01 -7.21
C GLN A 228 -7.26 -14.88 -8.17
N LEU A 229 -5.97 -14.71 -8.50
CA LEU A 229 -5.54 -13.74 -9.50
C LEU A 229 -6.07 -14.09 -10.90
N GLU A 230 -6.00 -15.36 -11.29
CA GLU A 230 -6.52 -15.83 -12.58
C GLU A 230 -8.04 -15.58 -12.70
N GLY A 231 -8.79 -15.90 -11.63
CA GLY A 231 -10.20 -15.60 -11.54
C GLY A 231 -10.49 -14.11 -11.67
N LEU A 232 -9.72 -13.25 -10.99
CA LEU A 232 -9.85 -11.78 -11.06
C LEU A 232 -9.67 -11.28 -12.50
N VAL A 233 -8.65 -11.78 -13.20
CA VAL A 233 -8.39 -11.46 -14.61
C VAL A 233 -9.58 -11.85 -15.49
N GLN A 234 -10.09 -13.08 -15.36
CA GLN A 234 -11.21 -13.54 -16.19
C GLN A 234 -12.49 -12.75 -15.85
N GLY A 235 -12.82 -12.61 -14.56
CA GLY A 235 -14.02 -11.90 -14.11
C GLY A 235 -14.05 -10.43 -14.57
N TYR A 236 -12.91 -9.73 -14.49
CA TYR A 236 -12.77 -8.38 -15.05
C TYR A 236 -13.01 -8.39 -16.56
N ASN A 237 -12.32 -9.27 -17.30
CA ASN A 237 -12.37 -9.25 -18.76
C ASN A 237 -13.75 -9.63 -19.30
N ASP A 238 -14.47 -10.56 -18.66
CA ASP A 238 -15.80 -10.98 -19.10
C ASP A 238 -16.86 -9.86 -18.93
N HIS A 239 -16.64 -8.92 -18.01
CA HIS A 239 -17.63 -7.91 -17.63
C HIS A 239 -17.21 -6.45 -17.88
N ARG A 240 -15.96 -6.21 -18.31
CA ARG A 240 -15.47 -4.86 -18.63
C ARG A 240 -16.37 -4.15 -19.64
N GLY A 241 -16.42 -2.82 -19.58
CA GLY A 241 -17.13 -2.03 -20.57
C GLY A 241 -16.59 -2.27 -21.98
N VAL A 242 -17.43 -2.10 -23.00
CA VAL A 242 -17.05 -2.31 -24.41
C VAL A 242 -15.87 -1.42 -24.82
N GLU A 243 -15.76 -0.23 -24.23
CA GLU A 243 -14.68 0.73 -24.46
C GLU A 243 -13.48 0.52 -23.53
N ASP A 244 -13.61 -0.30 -22.49
CA ASP A 244 -12.55 -0.56 -21.52
C ASP A 244 -11.55 -1.59 -22.09
N SER A 245 -10.25 -1.31 -21.92
CA SER A 245 -9.21 -2.23 -22.36
C SER A 245 -9.25 -3.52 -21.55
N SER A 246 -9.03 -4.66 -22.22
CA SER A 246 -8.72 -5.92 -21.55
C SER A 246 -7.46 -5.77 -20.72
N LEU A 247 -7.41 -6.41 -19.56
CA LEU A 247 -6.22 -6.44 -18.70
C LEU A 247 -5.66 -7.86 -18.68
N SER A 248 -4.37 -7.99 -18.92
CA SER A 248 -3.67 -9.27 -18.84
C SER A 248 -3.42 -9.69 -17.38
N GLU A 249 -3.00 -10.93 -17.18
CA GLU A 249 -2.48 -11.38 -15.88
C GLU A 249 -1.35 -10.48 -15.37
N LEU A 250 -0.43 -10.06 -16.25
CA LEU A 250 0.69 -9.20 -15.87
C LEU A 250 0.23 -7.79 -15.49
N ASP A 251 -0.87 -7.29 -16.06
CA ASP A 251 -1.45 -6.00 -15.68
C ASP A 251 -2.02 -6.02 -14.26
N LEU A 252 -2.73 -7.10 -13.89
CA LEU A 252 -3.26 -7.25 -12.54
C LEU A 252 -2.19 -7.70 -11.54
N LEU A 253 -1.15 -8.39 -11.98
CA LEU A 253 0.03 -8.66 -11.15
C LEU A 253 0.80 -7.36 -10.86
N PHE A 254 1.00 -6.50 -11.85
CA PHE A 254 1.54 -5.14 -11.68
C PHE A 254 0.70 -4.37 -10.65
N LEU A 255 -0.62 -4.43 -10.77
CA LEU A 255 -1.54 -3.73 -9.87
C LEU A 255 -1.42 -4.24 -8.43
N ASN A 256 -1.31 -5.56 -8.22
CA ASN A 256 -1.13 -6.17 -6.91
C ASN A 256 0.28 -5.96 -6.32
N ALA A 257 1.28 -5.73 -7.16
CA ALA A 257 2.66 -5.44 -6.77
C ALA A 257 2.91 -3.96 -6.46
N ASP A 258 1.88 -3.12 -6.31
CA ASP A 258 1.99 -1.65 -6.15
C ASP A 258 3.02 -1.23 -5.09
N GLY A 259 3.02 -1.84 -3.89
CA GLY A 259 4.03 -1.57 -2.86
C GLY A 259 5.42 -2.11 -3.18
N ASP A 260 5.52 -3.16 -4.00
CA ASP A 260 6.79 -3.71 -4.50
C ASP A 260 7.39 -2.86 -5.65
N MET A 261 6.55 -2.13 -6.39
CA MET A 261 6.90 -1.41 -7.62
C MET A 261 8.07 -0.43 -7.48
N PRO A 262 8.19 0.40 -6.41
CA PRO A 262 9.35 1.27 -6.24
C PRO A 262 10.68 0.49 -6.25
N ASN A 263 10.72 -0.68 -5.60
CA ASN A 263 11.91 -1.53 -5.57
C ASN A 263 12.15 -2.23 -6.92
N LEU A 264 11.09 -2.70 -7.58
CA LEU A 264 11.18 -3.36 -8.90
C LEU A 264 11.64 -2.40 -9.99
N ILE A 265 11.11 -1.17 -10.01
CA ILE A 265 11.55 -0.12 -10.95
C ILE A 265 13.03 0.17 -10.70
N ALA A 266 13.44 0.45 -9.47
CA ALA A 266 14.84 0.71 -9.15
C ALA A 266 15.76 -0.45 -9.56
N ARG A 267 15.34 -1.70 -9.32
CA ARG A 267 16.10 -2.91 -9.63
C ARG A 267 16.27 -3.16 -11.13
N THR A 268 15.26 -2.84 -11.91
CA THR A 268 15.23 -3.15 -13.35
C THR A 268 15.78 -2.01 -14.21
N MET A 269 16.10 -0.85 -13.62
CA MET A 269 16.72 0.25 -14.36
C MET A 269 18.17 -0.07 -14.80
N PRO A 270 18.59 0.33 -16.02
CA PRO A 270 19.96 0.13 -16.47
C PRO A 270 20.94 0.92 -15.58
N PRO A 271 22.13 0.38 -15.28
CA PRO A 271 23.17 1.08 -14.50
C PRO A 271 23.65 2.43 -15.08
N ALA A 272 23.28 2.76 -16.32
CA ALA A 272 23.70 3.96 -17.05
C ALA A 272 22.54 4.77 -17.65
N ALA A 273 21.28 4.52 -17.26
CA ALA A 273 20.18 5.38 -17.69
C ALA A 273 20.24 6.71 -16.91
N ASP A 274 20.54 7.79 -17.64
CA ASP A 274 20.55 9.20 -17.27
C ASP A 274 20.35 9.50 -15.77
N ALA A 275 21.42 9.90 -15.09
CA ALA A 275 21.43 10.15 -13.66
C ALA A 275 20.29 11.09 -13.21
N ALA A 276 19.82 12.00 -14.07
CA ALA A 276 18.68 12.88 -13.79
C ALA A 276 17.33 12.14 -13.68
N THR A 277 17.10 11.11 -14.50
CA THR A 277 15.85 10.32 -14.49
C THR A 277 15.83 9.32 -13.34
N VAL A 278 16.99 8.74 -13.04
CA VAL A 278 17.17 7.94 -11.81
C VAL A 278 17.00 8.84 -10.60
N THR A 279 17.60 10.03 -10.56
CA THR A 279 17.48 10.96 -9.43
C THR A 279 16.06 11.49 -9.24
N SER A 280 15.19 11.59 -10.25
CA SER A 280 13.79 11.99 -10.05
C SER A 280 12.88 10.83 -9.59
N LEU A 281 13.15 9.59 -10.04
CA LEU A 281 12.38 8.40 -9.65
C LEU A 281 12.91 7.72 -8.38
N THR A 282 14.16 7.98 -7.99
CA THR A 282 14.83 7.33 -6.85
C THR A 282 15.46 8.32 -5.89
N LYS A 283 15.16 9.63 -5.99
CA LYS A 283 15.60 10.59 -4.97
C LYS A 283 15.14 10.06 -3.61
N PRO A 284 16.05 9.87 -2.65
CA PRO A 284 15.67 9.72 -1.26
C PRO A 284 14.95 11.01 -0.88
N SER A 285 13.63 10.95 -0.87
CA SER A 285 12.76 12.02 -0.41
C SER A 285 12.06 11.53 0.84
N THR A 286 11.91 12.41 1.81
CA THR A 286 11.05 12.17 2.97
C THR A 286 9.59 11.98 2.55
N SER A 287 9.22 12.39 1.33
CA SER A 287 7.93 12.09 0.71
C SER A 287 7.74 10.62 0.29
N ASN A 288 8.79 9.79 0.33
CA ASN A 288 8.70 8.35 0.07
C ASN A 288 8.48 7.53 1.36
N PHE A 289 8.38 8.20 2.51
CA PHE A 289 8.01 7.58 3.78
C PHE A 289 6.49 7.38 3.80
N LYS A 290 6.05 6.13 3.67
CA LYS A 290 4.62 5.78 3.59
C LYS A 290 4.03 5.30 4.91
N CYS A 291 3.11 6.07 5.44
CA CYS A 291 2.17 5.70 6.51
C CYS A 291 2.65 5.99 7.94
N SER A 292 1.69 6.16 8.84
CA SER A 292 1.88 6.33 10.28
C SER A 292 0.98 5.36 11.02
N ALA A 293 1.48 4.72 12.08
CA ALA A 293 0.69 3.79 12.89
C ALA A 293 0.92 4.00 14.39
N LEU A 294 -0.12 3.69 15.19
CA LEU A 294 -0.08 3.75 16.64
C LEU A 294 -0.80 2.53 17.23
N ILE A 295 -0.21 1.91 18.25
CA ILE A 295 -0.86 0.96 19.17
C ILE A 295 -0.80 1.57 20.56
N ARG A 296 -1.93 1.72 21.23
CA ARG A 296 -2.09 2.38 22.52
C ARG A 296 -2.74 1.43 23.52
N ILE A 297 -2.07 1.19 24.65
CA ILE A 297 -2.57 0.30 25.70
C ILE A 297 -3.29 1.08 26.81
N LEU A 298 -4.53 0.71 27.13
CA LEU A 298 -5.31 1.27 28.22
C LEU A 298 -5.56 0.19 29.28
N ASP A 299 -6.11 0.58 30.43
CA ASP A 299 -6.34 -0.36 31.54
C ASP A 299 -7.33 -1.49 31.15
N ASP A 300 -8.32 -1.17 30.31
CA ASP A 300 -9.42 -2.05 29.91
C ASP A 300 -9.57 -2.23 28.38
N ASP A 301 -8.72 -1.59 27.59
CA ASP A 301 -8.78 -1.63 26.13
C ASP A 301 -7.39 -1.54 25.49
N LEU A 302 -7.31 -1.94 24.23
CA LEU A 302 -6.13 -1.81 23.40
C LEU A 302 -6.59 -1.19 22.08
N LEU A 303 -6.14 0.03 21.81
CA LEU A 303 -6.52 0.80 20.63
C LEU A 303 -5.39 0.76 19.61
N TRP A 304 -5.70 0.71 18.32
CA TRP A 304 -4.68 0.94 17.30
C TRP A 304 -5.25 1.55 16.04
N GLY A 305 -4.40 2.30 15.35
CA GLY A 305 -4.76 3.01 14.14
C GLY A 305 -3.61 3.10 13.15
N HIS A 306 -3.99 3.29 11.90
CA HIS A 306 -3.09 3.39 10.76
C HIS A 306 -3.60 4.46 9.80
N ALA A 307 -2.73 5.39 9.41
CA ALA A 307 -2.98 6.39 8.37
C ALA A 307 -2.09 6.08 7.17
N THR A 308 -2.69 5.63 6.05
CA THR A 308 -1.92 5.35 4.83
C THR A 308 -1.43 6.64 4.22
N TRP A 309 -0.14 6.72 3.88
CA TRP A 309 0.34 7.82 3.03
C TRP A 309 0.61 7.32 1.62
N ASP A 310 0.00 7.97 0.63
CA ASP A 310 0.23 7.66 -0.77
C ASP A 310 -0.06 8.84 -1.68
N THR A 311 0.25 8.67 -2.97
CA THR A 311 -0.23 9.55 -4.03
C THR A 311 -1.75 9.68 -4.00
N TYR A 312 -2.26 10.88 -4.22
CA TYR A 312 -3.70 11.13 -4.25
C TYR A 312 -4.38 10.44 -5.44
N THR A 313 -3.62 9.99 -6.44
CA THR A 313 -4.15 9.12 -7.51
C THR A 313 -4.61 7.75 -7.00
N ALA A 314 -4.18 7.33 -5.80
CA ALA A 314 -4.57 6.07 -5.17
C ALA A 314 -5.85 6.18 -4.33
N LEU A 315 -6.51 7.36 -4.28
CA LEU A 315 -7.74 7.59 -3.51
C LEU A 315 -8.97 6.81 -4.01
N ASN A 316 -8.86 6.00 -5.07
CA ASN A 316 -9.89 5.03 -5.43
C ASN A 316 -9.77 3.79 -4.54
N LYS A 317 -10.44 3.82 -3.38
CA LYS A 317 -10.29 2.81 -2.34
C LYS A 317 -11.53 1.94 -2.14
N MET A 318 -11.29 0.72 -1.69
CA MET A 318 -12.33 -0.28 -1.41
C MET A 318 -12.07 -0.96 -0.08
N PHE A 319 -13.06 -1.01 0.80
CA PHE A 319 -13.01 -1.82 2.00
C PHE A 319 -13.48 -3.23 1.69
N LYS A 320 -12.67 -4.24 2.02
CA LYS A 320 -12.91 -5.64 1.63
C LYS A 320 -13.05 -6.53 2.85
N HIS A 321 -14.06 -7.38 2.78
CA HIS A 321 -14.37 -8.40 3.77
C HIS A 321 -14.40 -9.74 3.07
N TYR A 322 -13.39 -10.57 3.34
CA TYR A 322 -13.25 -11.88 2.75
C TYR A 322 -13.62 -12.96 3.77
N ASP A 323 -14.24 -14.03 3.30
CA ASP A 323 -14.37 -15.32 3.97
C ASP A 323 -13.93 -16.42 2.99
N LEU A 324 -12.64 -16.77 3.02
CA LEU A 324 -12.00 -17.62 2.02
C LEU A 324 -11.60 -18.97 2.64
N PRO A 325 -11.60 -20.06 1.85
CA PRO A 325 -11.16 -21.35 2.36
C PRO A 325 -9.65 -21.36 2.67
N LEU A 326 -9.24 -22.37 3.43
CA LEU A 326 -7.83 -22.71 3.65
C LEU A 326 -7.50 -24.03 2.91
N PRO A 327 -6.25 -24.23 2.46
CA PRO A 327 -5.85 -25.46 1.79
C PRO A 327 -5.98 -26.65 2.75
N SER A 328 -6.37 -27.78 2.19
CA SER A 328 -6.68 -29.02 2.92
C SER A 328 -5.44 -29.71 3.48
N HIS A 329 -4.79 -29.08 4.47
CA HIS A 329 -3.79 -29.67 5.38
C HIS A 329 -3.65 -28.85 6.68
N SER A 330 -4.53 -27.87 6.95
CA SER A 330 -4.53 -27.13 8.24
C SER A 330 -4.93 -27.99 9.45
N MET A 331 -5.01 -29.32 9.29
CA MET A 331 -5.24 -30.32 10.34
C MET A 331 -3.95 -31.05 10.72
N ALA A 332 -2.82 -30.34 10.82
CA ALA A 332 -1.72 -30.81 11.65
C ALA A 332 -2.12 -30.63 13.11
N SER A 333 -2.69 -31.70 13.66
CA SER A 333 -2.89 -32.00 15.07
C SER A 333 -1.83 -31.38 15.99
N ARG A 334 -2.14 -30.21 16.56
CA ARG A 334 -1.69 -29.86 17.91
C ARG A 334 -2.89 -29.96 18.82
N ALA A 335 -2.95 -31.05 19.59
CA ALA A 335 -3.93 -31.23 20.65
C ALA A 335 -3.87 -30.01 21.59
N GLY A 336 -4.96 -29.23 21.65
CA GLY A 336 -5.07 -28.05 22.52
C GLY A 336 -5.71 -26.79 21.90
N GLN A 337 -6.07 -26.77 20.62
CA GLN A 337 -6.64 -25.58 19.96
C GLN A 337 -8.10 -25.77 19.50
N GLU A 338 -9.03 -25.83 20.47
CA GLU A 338 -10.48 -25.85 20.18
C GLU A 338 -11.00 -24.54 19.54
N ARG A 339 -10.22 -23.46 19.53
CA ARG A 339 -10.58 -22.18 18.87
C ARG A 339 -10.34 -22.15 17.35
N HIS A 340 -9.62 -23.12 16.78
CA HIS A 340 -9.04 -23.02 15.43
C HIS A 340 -9.42 -24.17 14.50
N ASN A 341 -10.67 -24.62 14.56
CA ASN A 341 -11.22 -25.63 13.67
C ASN A 341 -11.91 -25.02 12.44
N SER A 342 -11.47 -23.84 11.97
CA SER A 342 -12.07 -23.19 10.80
C SER A 342 -11.39 -23.67 9.51
N HIS A 343 -12.16 -24.26 8.61
CA HIS A 343 -11.74 -24.57 7.23
C HIS A 343 -11.61 -23.32 6.35
N ARG A 344 -11.56 -22.14 6.97
CA ARG A 344 -11.67 -20.83 6.33
C ARG A 344 -10.98 -19.75 7.16
N ARG A 345 -10.63 -18.66 6.49
CA ARG A 345 -10.06 -17.44 7.06
C ARG A 345 -10.97 -16.27 6.71
N ARG A 346 -11.45 -15.57 7.74
CA ARG A 346 -12.09 -14.27 7.57
C ARG A 346 -11.10 -13.14 7.72
N ILE A 347 -11.17 -12.18 6.80
CA ILE A 347 -10.27 -11.03 6.70
C ILE A 347 -11.11 -9.78 6.49
N SER A 348 -10.86 -8.73 7.26
CA SER A 348 -11.36 -7.38 6.98
C SER A 348 -10.18 -6.45 6.75
N MET A 349 -10.18 -5.73 5.64
CA MET A 349 -9.04 -4.91 5.23
C MET A 349 -9.47 -3.67 4.43
N SER A 350 -8.75 -2.56 4.61
CA SER A 350 -8.77 -1.48 3.61
C SER A 350 -7.93 -1.91 2.42
N SER A 351 -8.35 -1.58 1.21
CA SER A 351 -7.73 -2.05 -0.05
C SER A 351 -8.10 -1.08 -1.18
N SER A 352 -7.84 -1.49 -2.42
CA SER A 352 -8.18 -0.79 -3.65
C SER A 352 -8.81 -1.76 -4.67
N PRO A 353 -9.57 -1.26 -5.66
CA PRO A 353 -10.11 -2.11 -6.72
C PRO A 353 -9.02 -2.94 -7.42
N GLY A 354 -9.20 -4.26 -7.50
CA GLY A 354 -8.25 -5.17 -8.17
C GLY A 354 -7.07 -5.62 -7.31
N TYR A 355 -6.87 -5.03 -6.11
CA TYR A 355 -5.86 -5.50 -5.16
C TYR A 355 -6.44 -6.69 -4.36
N LEU A 356 -5.84 -7.86 -4.45
CA LEU A 356 -6.21 -9.03 -3.64
C LEU A 356 -5.66 -8.95 -2.21
N SER A 357 -4.91 -7.90 -1.88
CA SER A 357 -4.35 -7.56 -0.57
C SER A 357 -4.66 -6.11 -0.21
N SER A 358 -4.19 -5.61 0.93
CA SER A 358 -4.43 -4.24 1.40
C SER A 358 -3.53 -3.23 0.68
N VAL A 359 -2.21 -3.39 0.75
CA VAL A 359 -1.17 -2.44 0.31
C VAL A 359 -1.16 -1.12 1.09
N ASP A 360 -2.01 -0.99 2.12
CA ASP A 360 -1.93 0.14 3.04
C ASP A 360 -0.78 0.03 4.06
N ASP A 361 -0.56 -1.08 4.78
CA ASP A 361 -1.41 -2.27 4.97
C ASP A 361 -2.22 -2.24 6.28
N TRP A 362 -3.47 -2.70 6.24
CA TRP A 362 -4.34 -2.88 7.42
C TRP A 362 -5.23 -4.12 7.29
N TYR A 363 -5.13 -5.02 8.26
CA TYR A 363 -5.93 -6.24 8.34
C TYR A 363 -6.44 -6.52 9.75
N LEU A 364 -7.69 -7.00 9.84
CA LEU A 364 -8.26 -7.70 10.99
C LEU A 364 -8.56 -9.14 10.56
N LEU A 365 -8.07 -10.11 11.34
CA LEU A 365 -8.17 -11.53 11.02
C LEU A 365 -8.95 -12.27 12.11
N ASP A 366 -9.75 -13.27 11.73
CA ASP A 366 -10.49 -14.09 12.70
C ASP A 366 -9.61 -15.04 13.52
N SER A 367 -8.31 -15.15 13.22
CA SER A 367 -7.30 -15.70 14.15
C SER A 367 -7.13 -14.84 15.40
N GLY A 368 -7.72 -13.65 15.44
CA GLY A 368 -7.53 -12.68 16.50
C GLY A 368 -6.31 -11.77 16.28
N LEU A 369 -5.74 -11.75 15.08
CA LEU A 369 -4.60 -10.91 14.73
C LEU A 369 -5.07 -9.59 14.10
N GLY A 370 -4.51 -8.48 14.57
CA GLY A 370 -4.45 -7.21 13.85
C GLY A 370 -3.08 -7.08 13.19
N VAL A 371 -3.04 -6.83 11.88
CA VAL A 371 -1.79 -6.73 11.11
C VAL A 371 -1.75 -5.41 10.37
N MET A 372 -0.68 -4.65 10.56
CA MET A 372 -0.43 -3.41 9.83
C MET A 372 1.07 -3.17 9.63
N GLU A 373 1.43 -2.24 8.75
CA GLU A 373 2.83 -1.93 8.47
C GLU A 373 3.06 -0.43 8.27
N THR A 374 4.31 0.01 8.31
CA THR A 374 4.72 1.25 7.64
C THR A 374 6.01 1.02 6.87
N THR A 375 6.15 1.59 5.68
CA THR A 375 7.28 1.30 4.79
C THR A 375 8.58 1.93 5.27
N ASN A 376 9.61 1.13 5.52
CA ASN A 376 10.93 1.61 5.93
C ASN A 376 11.82 1.96 4.73
N GLY A 377 11.64 1.33 3.58
CA GLY A 377 12.49 1.56 2.41
C GLY A 377 13.90 0.96 2.53
N ASN A 378 14.71 1.12 1.48
CA ASN A 378 16.09 0.64 1.43
C ASN A 378 16.93 1.56 0.54
N TYR A 379 17.96 2.18 1.11
CA TYR A 379 18.88 3.10 0.43
C TYR A 379 20.26 2.48 0.18
N ASN A 380 20.40 1.19 0.46
CA ASN A 380 21.60 0.42 0.16
C ASN A 380 21.48 -0.24 -1.22
N ALA A 381 22.21 0.30 -2.19
CA ALA A 381 22.19 -0.17 -3.58
C ALA A 381 22.73 -1.62 -3.73
N THR A 382 23.67 -2.03 -2.88
CA THR A 382 24.18 -3.41 -2.88
C THR A 382 23.08 -4.40 -2.48
N LEU A 383 22.27 -4.06 -1.47
CA LEU A 383 21.13 -4.89 -1.11
C LEU A 383 20.06 -4.89 -2.21
N ALA A 384 19.77 -3.72 -2.78
CA ALA A 384 18.78 -3.61 -3.85
C ALA A 384 19.12 -4.51 -5.05
N ALA A 385 20.41 -4.71 -5.36
CA ALA A 385 20.85 -5.59 -6.44
C ALA A 385 20.50 -7.08 -6.21
N MET A 386 20.22 -7.51 -4.98
CA MET A 386 19.86 -8.89 -4.64
C MET A 386 18.41 -9.25 -4.97
N ILE A 387 17.57 -8.26 -5.28
CA ILE A 387 16.17 -8.50 -5.67
C ILE A 387 16.15 -9.35 -6.95
N SER A 388 15.39 -10.45 -6.91
CA SER A 388 15.33 -11.49 -7.94
C SER A 388 13.88 -11.91 -8.20
N PRO A 389 13.50 -12.26 -9.44
CA PRO A 389 12.18 -12.81 -9.72
C PRO A 389 11.97 -14.20 -9.09
N GLU A 390 13.01 -14.87 -8.60
CA GLU A 390 12.92 -16.16 -7.91
C GLU A 390 12.63 -15.96 -6.41
N SER A 391 11.52 -15.31 -6.10
CA SER A 391 11.08 -14.98 -4.74
C SER A 391 9.56 -14.77 -4.69
N CYS A 392 8.99 -14.71 -3.49
CA CYS A 392 7.60 -14.31 -3.32
C CYS A 392 7.53 -12.80 -3.04
N LEU A 393 6.86 -12.04 -3.92
CA LEU A 393 6.62 -10.61 -3.70
C LEU A 393 5.84 -10.37 -2.39
N SER A 394 5.97 -9.18 -1.79
CA SER A 394 5.46 -8.91 -0.45
C SER A 394 3.95 -9.16 -0.33
N TRP A 395 3.18 -8.74 -1.32
CA TRP A 395 1.72 -8.95 -1.32
C TRP A 395 1.31 -10.44 -1.29
N VAL A 396 2.08 -11.32 -1.96
CA VAL A 396 1.84 -12.78 -1.92
C VAL A 396 2.14 -13.31 -0.52
N ARG A 397 3.28 -12.92 0.06
CA ARG A 397 3.71 -13.36 1.39
C ARG A 397 2.73 -12.89 2.47
N THR A 398 2.21 -11.68 2.37
CA THR A 398 1.17 -11.16 3.26
C THR A 398 -0.11 -11.98 3.17
N LYS A 399 -0.57 -12.34 1.97
CA LYS A 399 -1.75 -13.21 1.81
C LYS A 399 -1.55 -14.59 2.43
N VAL A 400 -0.38 -15.19 2.24
CA VAL A 400 -0.04 -16.50 2.85
C VAL A 400 -0.02 -16.39 4.38
N ALA A 401 0.66 -15.38 4.93
CA ALA A 401 0.77 -15.19 6.38
C ALA A 401 -0.59 -14.90 7.02
N ASN A 402 -1.39 -14.00 6.44
CA ASN A 402 -2.74 -13.68 6.94
C ASN A 402 -3.69 -14.88 6.85
N ALA A 403 -3.50 -15.77 5.88
CA ALA A 403 -4.28 -16.99 5.79
C ALA A 403 -3.89 -18.01 6.86
N LEU A 404 -2.60 -18.32 7.00
CA LEU A 404 -2.13 -19.50 7.73
C LEU A 404 -1.76 -19.23 9.20
N ALA A 405 -1.42 -18.00 9.56
CA ALA A 405 -0.95 -17.68 10.91
C ALA A 405 -2.09 -17.65 11.94
N VAL A 406 -1.72 -17.98 13.18
CA VAL A 406 -2.63 -17.98 14.34
C VAL A 406 -2.07 -17.21 15.54
N ASP A 407 -0.83 -16.74 15.45
CA ASP A 407 -0.15 -15.90 16.43
C ASP A 407 0.92 -15.04 15.73
N GLY A 408 1.48 -14.06 16.45
CA GLY A 408 2.55 -13.20 15.94
C GLY A 408 3.76 -13.96 15.38
N PRO A 409 4.36 -14.90 16.15
CA PRO A 409 5.51 -15.67 15.69
C PRO A 409 5.24 -16.47 14.40
N SER A 410 4.14 -17.22 14.31
CA SER A 410 3.79 -17.98 13.10
C SER A 410 3.57 -17.07 11.89
N TRP A 411 2.99 -15.88 12.09
CA TRP A 411 2.85 -14.89 11.02
C TRP A 411 4.20 -14.50 10.44
N THR A 412 5.19 -14.20 11.30
CA THR A 412 6.54 -13.82 10.85
C THR A 412 7.28 -14.95 10.13
N VAL A 413 7.03 -16.21 10.49
CA VAL A 413 7.57 -17.38 9.78
C VAL A 413 7.00 -17.47 8.36
N TYR A 414 5.67 -17.40 8.22
CA TYR A 414 5.03 -17.46 6.91
C TYR A 414 5.37 -16.27 6.02
N PHE A 415 5.41 -15.06 6.58
CA PHE A 415 5.78 -13.85 5.83
C PHE A 415 7.26 -13.87 5.44
N GLY A 416 8.14 -14.42 6.28
CA GLY A 416 9.58 -14.44 6.04
C GLY A 416 10.05 -15.45 4.98
N ALA A 417 9.21 -16.42 4.64
CA ALA A 417 9.51 -17.40 3.61
C ALA A 417 9.65 -16.74 2.23
N TYR A 418 10.70 -17.12 1.48
CA TYR A 418 10.98 -16.65 0.11
C TYR A 418 10.99 -15.12 -0.04
N ASN A 419 11.56 -14.41 0.95
CA ASN A 419 11.68 -12.95 0.99
C ASN A 419 12.20 -12.36 -0.35
N SER A 420 11.42 -11.46 -0.94
CA SER A 420 11.76 -10.75 -2.18
C SER A 420 12.70 -9.55 -2.01
N GLY A 421 12.81 -8.99 -0.80
CA GLY A 421 13.50 -7.71 -0.59
C GLY A 421 12.78 -6.51 -1.19
N THR A 422 11.49 -6.65 -1.52
CA THR A 422 10.63 -5.60 -2.07
C THR A 422 9.54 -5.26 -1.07
N TYR A 423 9.05 -4.02 -1.12
CA TYR A 423 8.12 -3.45 -0.15
C TYR A 423 8.62 -3.66 1.30
N ASN A 424 9.80 -3.09 1.57
CA ASN A 424 10.53 -3.29 2.82
C ASN A 424 9.90 -2.45 3.94
N ASN A 425 9.21 -3.14 4.85
CA ASN A 425 8.32 -2.54 5.83
C ASN A 425 8.72 -2.90 7.27
N GLN A 426 8.23 -2.11 8.23
CA GLN A 426 8.05 -2.56 9.61
C GLN A 426 6.63 -3.10 9.77
N TRP A 427 6.49 -4.42 9.88
CA TRP A 427 5.24 -5.10 10.15
C TRP A 427 4.99 -5.17 11.66
N MET A 428 3.77 -4.85 12.07
CA MET A 428 3.26 -4.94 13.42
C MET A 428 2.16 -6.00 13.46
N VAL A 429 2.45 -7.14 14.09
CA VAL A 429 1.51 -8.24 14.25
C VAL A 429 1.02 -8.27 15.70
N LEU A 430 -0.19 -7.76 15.91
CA LEU A 430 -0.83 -7.64 17.21
C LEU A 430 -1.77 -8.83 17.46
N ASP A 431 -1.49 -9.61 18.50
CA ASP A 431 -2.32 -10.74 18.92
C ASP A 431 -3.29 -10.32 20.03
N THR A 432 -4.56 -10.14 19.68
CA THR A 432 -5.59 -9.68 20.62
C THR A 432 -5.91 -10.69 21.72
N SER A 433 -5.51 -11.96 21.58
CA SER A 433 -5.67 -12.97 22.62
C SER A 433 -4.64 -12.84 23.74
N ARG A 434 -3.55 -12.10 23.48
CA ARG A 434 -2.45 -11.83 24.41
C ARG A 434 -2.62 -10.50 25.16
N PHE A 435 -3.72 -9.80 24.96
CA PHE A 435 -4.08 -8.64 25.78
C PHE A 435 -4.91 -9.09 26.99
N SER A 436 -4.41 -8.79 28.20
CA SER A 436 -5.08 -9.13 29.46
C SER A 436 -4.72 -8.12 30.54
N ASN A 437 -5.73 -7.64 31.28
CA ASN A 437 -5.57 -6.74 32.43
C ASN A 437 -4.68 -5.51 32.14
N GLY A 438 -4.95 -4.81 31.04
CA GLY A 438 -4.21 -3.60 30.66
C GLY A 438 -2.76 -3.83 30.23
N ALA A 439 -2.36 -5.08 29.95
CA ALA A 439 -1.02 -5.44 29.53
C ALA A 439 -1.01 -6.42 28.35
N LEU A 440 0.03 -6.33 27.51
CA LEU A 440 0.36 -7.34 26.52
C LEU A 440 1.23 -8.43 27.17
N LEU A 441 0.78 -9.67 27.09
CA LEU A 441 1.58 -10.85 27.40
C LEU A 441 2.68 -11.05 26.34
N PRO A 442 3.69 -11.90 26.58
CA PRO A 442 4.69 -12.23 25.56
C PRO A 442 4.04 -12.65 24.24
N HIS A 443 4.62 -12.16 23.15
CA HIS A 443 4.15 -12.24 21.77
C HIS A 443 2.82 -11.53 21.49
N GLY A 444 2.39 -10.61 22.36
CA GLY A 444 1.23 -9.76 22.11
C GLY A 444 1.42 -8.73 21.01
N LEU A 445 2.64 -8.21 20.85
CA LEU A 445 3.06 -7.46 19.65
C LEU A 445 4.40 -8.02 19.14
N THR A 446 4.34 -8.68 17.98
CA THR A 446 5.54 -9.16 17.27
C THR A 446 5.84 -8.23 16.10
N LEU A 447 7.06 -7.69 16.05
CA LEU A 447 7.54 -6.89 14.94
C LEU A 447 8.37 -7.72 13.96
N LEU A 448 8.29 -7.35 12.70
CA LEU A 448 9.17 -7.82 11.65
C LEU A 448 9.64 -6.65 10.80
N GLU A 449 10.95 -6.53 10.58
CA GLU A 449 11.51 -5.61 9.59
C GLU A 449 12.31 -6.39 8.53
N GLN A 450 12.13 -6.02 7.28
CA GLN A 450 12.68 -6.72 6.12
C GLN A 450 13.66 -5.85 5.35
N LEU A 451 14.72 -6.48 4.83
CA LEU A 451 15.54 -6.00 3.74
C LEU A 451 15.74 -7.12 2.70
N PRO A 452 16.27 -6.83 1.49
CA PRO A 452 16.75 -7.88 0.60
C PRO A 452 17.72 -8.83 1.34
N GLY A 453 17.39 -10.12 1.34
CA GLY A 453 18.22 -11.19 1.92
C GLY A 453 18.23 -11.28 3.45
N GLU A 454 17.46 -10.45 4.16
CA GLU A 454 17.48 -10.45 5.63
C GLU A 454 16.14 -10.01 6.23
N ILE A 455 15.79 -10.62 7.36
CA ILE A 455 14.62 -10.27 8.17
C ILE A 455 15.03 -10.27 9.63
N MET A 456 14.57 -9.29 10.38
CA MET A 456 14.66 -9.26 11.85
C MET A 456 13.27 -9.33 12.46
N VAL A 457 13.13 -10.13 13.52
CA VAL A 457 11.89 -10.34 14.25
C VAL A 457 12.15 -10.17 15.73
N GLN A 458 11.25 -9.46 16.43
CA GLN A 458 11.31 -9.34 17.87
C GLN A 458 9.90 -9.20 18.47
N ASP A 459 9.68 -9.83 19.62
CA ASP A 459 8.57 -9.49 20.51
C ASP A 459 8.87 -8.18 21.24
N VAL A 460 8.03 -7.17 21.03
CA VAL A 460 8.16 -5.84 21.64
C VAL A 460 7.04 -5.54 22.64
N SER A 461 6.29 -6.55 23.09
CA SER A 461 5.19 -6.39 24.06
C SER A 461 5.62 -5.62 25.31
N ASN A 462 6.82 -5.90 25.83
CA ASN A 462 7.35 -5.21 27.00
C ASN A 462 7.65 -3.71 26.74
N VAL A 463 8.01 -3.34 25.50
CA VAL A 463 8.19 -1.93 25.12
C VAL A 463 6.85 -1.20 25.21
N VAL A 464 5.78 -1.80 24.66
CA VAL A 464 4.42 -1.23 24.72
C VAL A 464 3.94 -1.11 26.17
N ASN A 465 4.13 -2.14 26.99
CA ASN A 465 3.72 -2.11 28.39
C ASN A 465 4.47 -1.04 29.20
N THR A 466 5.77 -0.83 28.91
CA THR A 466 6.59 0.15 29.65
C THR A 466 6.30 1.58 29.22
N GLN A 467 6.13 1.80 27.91
CA GLN A 467 5.95 3.12 27.32
C GLN A 467 4.48 3.57 27.26
N GLY A 468 3.54 2.62 27.30
CA GLY A 468 2.12 2.82 27.08
C GLY A 468 1.69 2.81 25.60
N TYR A 469 2.63 2.75 24.65
CA TYR A 469 2.30 2.71 23.23
C TYR A 469 3.44 2.16 22.35
N TRP A 470 3.10 1.74 21.14
CA TRP A 470 4.01 1.56 20.01
C TRP A 470 3.67 2.56 18.91
N ALA A 471 4.65 3.19 18.28
CA ALA A 471 4.43 4.06 17.13
C ALA A 471 5.36 3.67 15.97
N SER A 472 4.85 3.74 14.74
CA SER A 472 5.60 3.45 13.52
C SER A 472 5.45 4.59 12.51
N TYR A 473 6.53 4.94 11.84
CA TYR A 473 6.64 6.17 11.04
C TYR A 473 7.80 6.12 10.02
N ASN A 474 7.97 4.98 9.34
CA ASN A 474 8.86 4.79 8.17
C ASN A 474 10.36 4.82 8.39
N ILE A 475 10.80 4.66 9.63
CA ILE A 475 12.21 4.56 9.96
C ILE A 475 12.39 3.24 10.69
N PRO A 476 13.36 2.40 10.29
CA PRO A 476 13.59 1.15 10.97
C PRO A 476 13.85 1.31 12.47
N TYR A 477 13.19 0.48 13.26
CA TYR A 477 13.37 0.41 14.71
C TYR A 477 14.61 -0.40 15.08
N PHE A 478 14.86 -1.52 14.41
CA PHE A 478 16.04 -2.33 14.71
C PHE A 478 17.28 -1.60 14.22
N GLU A 479 18.20 -1.25 15.14
CA GLU A 479 19.43 -0.52 14.83
C GLU A 479 20.23 -1.18 13.68
N HIS A 480 20.27 -2.51 13.65
CA HIS A 480 20.90 -3.25 12.56
C HIS A 480 20.24 -2.98 11.20
N ILE A 481 18.91 -3.02 11.11
CA ILE A 481 18.17 -2.71 9.88
C ILE A 481 18.34 -1.23 9.53
N TYR A 482 18.26 -0.32 10.50
CA TYR A 482 18.49 1.12 10.33
C TYR A 482 19.87 1.41 9.71
N ASN A 483 20.90 0.78 10.23
CA ASN A 483 22.27 0.93 9.73
C ASN A 483 22.42 0.31 8.33
N LYS A 484 21.98 -0.93 8.15
CA LYS A 484 22.22 -1.71 6.92
C LYS A 484 21.42 -1.20 5.72
N SER A 485 20.23 -0.66 5.95
CA SER A 485 19.37 -0.01 4.95
C SER A 485 19.90 1.36 4.49
N GLY A 486 20.90 1.92 5.17
CA GLY A 486 21.52 3.20 4.81
C GLY A 486 20.91 4.44 5.46
N PHE A 487 19.94 4.29 6.39
CA PHE A 487 19.38 5.45 7.12
C PHE A 487 20.42 6.16 7.97
N ALA A 488 21.29 5.41 8.68
CA ALA A 488 22.34 6.01 9.49
C ALA A 488 23.27 6.92 8.67
N ALA A 489 23.63 6.48 7.46
CA ALA A 489 24.43 7.29 6.54
C ALA A 489 23.69 8.54 6.07
N LYS A 490 22.38 8.45 5.81
CA LYS A 490 21.53 9.61 5.46
C LYS A 490 21.41 10.59 6.61
N ALA A 491 21.21 10.11 7.83
CA ALA A 491 21.14 10.94 9.03
C ALA A 491 22.47 11.68 9.27
N ALA A 492 23.61 10.99 9.15
CA ALA A 492 24.92 11.63 9.31
C ALA A 492 25.23 12.68 8.22
N ALA A 493 24.66 12.51 7.02
CA ALA A 493 24.84 13.43 5.90
C ALA A 493 23.82 14.58 5.86
N SER A 494 22.86 14.62 6.79
CA SER A 494 21.78 15.60 6.83
C SER A 494 21.89 16.49 8.06
N THR A 495 21.54 17.77 7.92
CA THR A 495 21.31 18.66 9.07
C THR A 495 19.88 18.57 9.60
N ASP A 496 19.03 17.75 8.97
CA ASP A 496 17.63 17.56 9.31
C ASP A 496 17.40 16.22 10.03
N SER A 497 16.63 16.25 11.11
CA SER A 497 16.30 15.08 11.92
C SER A 497 15.32 14.11 11.26
N SER A 498 14.83 14.39 10.04
CA SER A 498 13.89 13.54 9.31
C SER A 498 14.37 12.09 9.07
N TRP A 499 15.67 11.84 9.16
CA TRP A 499 16.26 10.49 9.03
C TRP A 499 16.56 9.82 10.38
N SER A 500 16.36 10.52 11.51
CA SER A 500 16.53 9.97 12.85
C SER A 500 15.27 9.25 13.29
N HIS A 501 15.41 7.99 13.72
CA HIS A 501 14.29 7.23 14.28
C HIS A 501 13.69 7.93 15.52
N SER A 502 14.53 8.52 16.37
CA SER A 502 14.10 9.17 17.62
C SER A 502 13.68 10.62 17.45
N ASP A 503 14.18 11.32 16.42
CA ASP A 503 14.09 12.78 16.36
C ASP A 503 13.33 13.32 15.15
N CYS A 504 12.84 12.45 14.25
CA CYS A 504 11.95 12.90 13.18
C CYS A 504 10.66 13.51 13.76
N ALA A 505 10.00 14.36 12.98
CA ALA A 505 8.82 15.09 13.44
C ALA A 505 7.73 14.16 13.99
N ARG A 506 7.42 13.06 13.29
CA ARG A 506 6.41 12.08 13.72
C ARG A 506 6.79 11.35 15.01
N ALA A 507 8.05 10.98 15.20
CA ALA A 507 8.51 10.39 16.46
C ALA A 507 8.28 11.34 17.65
N LYS A 508 8.57 12.63 17.47
CA LYS A 508 8.35 13.67 18.48
C LYS A 508 6.86 13.93 18.73
N ILE A 509 6.04 14.01 17.68
CA ILE A 509 4.58 14.20 17.79
C ILE A 509 3.96 13.00 18.52
N PHE A 510 4.29 11.76 18.16
CA PHE A 510 3.80 10.59 18.87
C PHE A 510 4.23 10.56 20.34
N ARG A 511 5.47 10.92 20.64
CA ARG A 511 5.96 11.02 22.02
C ARG A 511 5.17 12.03 22.86
N ARG A 512 4.77 13.15 22.25
CA ARG A 512 3.95 14.17 22.89
C ARG A 512 2.49 13.71 23.05
N ASP A 513 1.90 13.14 22.01
CA ASP A 513 0.44 13.04 21.88
C ASP A 513 -0.13 11.64 22.15
N ALA A 514 0.63 10.57 21.93
CA ALA A 514 0.14 9.21 22.15
C ALA A 514 -0.32 8.95 23.61
N PRO A 515 0.35 9.46 24.66
CA PRO A 515 -0.12 9.29 26.04
C PRO A 515 -1.53 9.86 26.30
N HIS A 516 -1.97 10.83 25.50
CA HIS A 516 -3.28 11.49 25.63
C HIS A 516 -4.40 10.77 24.86
N VAL A 517 -4.10 9.67 24.16
CA VAL A 517 -5.12 8.84 23.53
C VAL A 517 -5.75 7.93 24.59
N HIS A 518 -7.01 8.20 24.94
CA HIS A 518 -7.79 7.43 25.92
C HIS A 518 -9.06 6.82 25.35
N SER A 519 -9.35 7.08 24.07
CA SER A 519 -10.56 6.61 23.41
C SER A 519 -10.34 6.46 21.90
N ILE A 520 -11.25 5.74 21.24
CA ILE A 520 -11.32 5.73 19.77
C ILE A 520 -11.44 7.14 19.19
N ALA A 521 -12.16 8.05 19.85
CA ALA A 521 -12.29 9.43 19.39
C ALA A 521 -10.96 10.20 19.43
N ASP A 522 -10.14 10.00 20.47
CA ASP A 522 -8.78 10.56 20.52
C ASP A 522 -7.89 9.97 19.43
N LEU A 523 -7.98 8.65 19.24
CA LEU A 523 -7.19 7.94 18.24
C LEU A 523 -7.52 8.43 16.82
N LYS A 524 -8.82 8.64 16.50
CA LYS A 524 -9.25 9.24 15.22
C LYS A 524 -8.59 10.60 14.99
N ARG A 525 -8.65 11.49 15.99
CA ARG A 525 -8.03 12.82 15.91
C ARG A 525 -6.53 12.73 15.67
N LEU A 526 -5.83 11.86 16.40
CA LEU A 526 -4.38 11.72 16.25
C LEU A 526 -3.99 11.14 14.88
N MET A 527 -4.69 10.12 14.40
CA MET A 527 -4.42 9.54 13.07
C MET A 527 -4.75 10.50 11.92
N ARG A 528 -5.52 11.56 12.18
CA ARG A 528 -5.82 12.66 11.24
C ARG A 528 -4.99 13.91 11.50
N ALA A 529 -4.12 13.93 12.50
CA ALA A 529 -3.49 15.15 12.97
C ALA A 529 -2.55 15.75 11.92
N ASN A 530 -2.89 16.97 11.49
CA ASN A 530 -2.03 17.87 10.75
C ASN A 530 -2.38 19.32 11.09
N ASN A 531 -1.53 19.96 11.90
CA ASN A 531 -1.66 21.35 12.31
C ASN A 531 -0.36 22.11 11.99
N TYR A 532 0.21 21.85 10.81
CA TYR A 532 1.59 22.22 10.49
C TYR A 532 1.89 23.73 10.58
N GLN A 533 0.87 24.59 10.46
CA GLN A 533 1.00 26.04 10.58
C GLN A 533 1.26 26.50 12.02
N HIS A 534 0.91 25.68 13.01
CA HIS A 534 0.94 26.05 14.43
C HIS A 534 1.71 25.06 15.31
N ASP A 535 1.91 23.82 14.86
CA ASP A 535 2.74 22.84 15.56
C ASP A 535 4.22 23.12 15.29
N GLU A 536 4.96 23.50 16.34
CA GLU A 536 6.40 23.78 16.26
C GLU A 536 7.21 22.56 15.78
N LEU A 537 6.72 21.33 16.00
CA LEU A 537 7.37 20.12 15.52
C LEU A 537 7.26 19.95 13.99
N SER A 538 6.28 20.61 13.37
CA SER A 538 6.08 20.58 11.93
C SER A 538 6.94 21.60 11.18
N LEU A 539 7.52 22.59 11.86
CA LEU A 539 8.40 23.61 11.25
C LEU A 539 7.79 24.30 10.01
N GLY A 540 6.46 24.44 9.96
CA GLY A 540 5.76 25.02 8.80
C GLY A 540 5.68 24.13 7.56
N ASP A 541 6.12 22.86 7.64
CA ASP A 541 6.06 21.87 6.56
C ASP A 541 4.86 20.93 6.75
N PRO A 542 3.88 20.91 5.82
CA PRO A 542 2.69 20.07 5.93
C PRO A 542 2.96 18.57 5.77
N GLY A 543 4.16 18.19 5.33
CA GLY A 543 4.66 16.81 5.34
C GLY A 543 5.13 16.34 6.72
N ARG A 544 5.40 17.26 7.67
CA ARG A 544 5.87 16.94 9.03
C ARG A 544 4.72 16.84 10.03
N ALA A 545 3.80 15.92 9.75
CA ALA A 545 2.62 15.64 10.58
C ALA A 545 2.36 14.14 10.70
N ILE A 546 1.41 13.70 11.52
CA ILE A 546 0.96 12.29 11.52
C ILE A 546 0.22 11.96 10.22
N ALA A 547 -0.58 12.91 9.73
CA ALA A 547 -1.31 12.81 8.48
C ALA A 547 -0.84 13.88 7.47
N ALA A 548 0.24 13.61 6.72
CA ALA A 548 0.85 14.60 5.82
C ALA A 548 -0.12 15.18 4.76
N ARG A 549 0.16 16.42 4.35
CA ARG A 549 -0.58 17.19 3.32
C ARG A 549 0.39 17.90 2.37
N TYR A 550 1.18 17.14 1.59
CA TYR A 550 2.19 17.73 0.69
C TYR A 550 1.58 18.66 -0.37
N ASP A 551 0.29 18.53 -0.66
CA ASP A 551 -0.45 19.40 -1.57
C ASP A 551 -0.61 20.84 -1.03
N LEU A 552 -0.42 21.04 0.27
CA LEU A 552 -0.47 22.35 0.92
C LEU A 552 0.91 23.03 1.03
N ALA A 553 1.98 22.38 0.54
CA ALA A 553 3.32 22.93 0.63
C ALA A 553 3.48 24.15 -0.28
N SER A 554 3.93 25.27 0.28
CA SER A 554 4.25 26.48 -0.51
C SER A 554 5.57 26.37 -1.25
N ASN A 555 6.48 25.52 -0.78
CA ASN A 555 7.75 25.23 -1.44
C ASN A 555 7.50 24.29 -2.64
N PRO A 556 7.77 24.71 -3.89
CA PRO A 556 7.55 23.86 -5.06
C PRO A 556 8.38 22.57 -5.07
N LEU A 557 9.46 22.48 -4.28
CA LEU A 557 10.27 21.27 -4.14
C LEU A 557 9.67 20.24 -3.17
N GLU A 558 8.76 20.66 -2.30
CA GLU A 558 8.05 19.80 -1.34
C GLU A 558 6.63 19.49 -1.79
N PHE A 559 6.05 20.34 -2.66
CA PHE A 559 4.72 20.15 -3.20
C PHE A 559 4.60 18.81 -3.93
N ALA A 560 3.61 18.02 -3.53
CA ALA A 560 3.21 16.80 -4.21
C ALA A 560 1.73 16.52 -3.95
N LEU A 561 1.03 15.92 -4.92
CA LEU A 561 -0.31 15.36 -4.71
C LEU A 561 -0.18 14.03 -3.96
N ASN A 562 0.27 14.10 -2.71
CA ASN A 562 0.64 12.98 -1.86
C ASN A 562 0.45 13.37 -0.38
N GLY A 563 0.34 12.39 0.50
CA GLY A 563 0.19 12.55 1.93
C GLY A 563 -0.70 11.46 2.49
N ALA A 564 -1.23 11.67 3.70
CA ALA A 564 -2.20 10.73 4.25
C ALA A 564 -3.47 10.71 3.38
N ILE A 565 -3.87 9.54 2.90
CA ILE A 565 -5.05 9.35 2.05
C ILE A 565 -6.21 8.71 2.80
N ASP A 566 -5.98 8.16 3.99
CA ASP A 566 -7.01 7.60 4.85
C ASP A 566 -6.60 7.60 6.33
N ALA A 567 -7.51 7.18 7.19
CA ALA A 567 -7.20 6.65 8.51
C ALA A 567 -8.15 5.50 8.87
N LYS A 568 -7.60 4.44 9.47
CA LYS A 568 -8.36 3.32 10.06
C LYS A 568 -8.02 3.23 11.53
N VAL A 569 -9.03 3.01 12.37
CA VAL A 569 -8.86 2.87 13.82
C VAL A 569 -9.74 1.75 14.35
N THR A 570 -9.27 1.04 15.37
CA THR A 570 -10.08 0.03 16.06
C THR A 570 -9.64 -0.11 17.52
N SER A 571 -10.40 -0.92 18.25
CA SER A 571 -10.09 -1.36 19.61
C SER A 571 -10.08 -2.88 19.68
N VAL A 572 -9.61 -3.46 20.78
CA VAL A 572 -9.62 -4.92 20.94
C VAL A 572 -11.05 -5.49 20.87
N HIS A 573 -12.02 -4.72 21.36
CA HIS A 573 -13.44 -5.10 21.37
C HIS A 573 -14.02 -5.13 19.95
N LEU A 574 -13.74 -4.09 19.14
CA LEU A 574 -14.19 -3.99 17.76
C LEU A 574 -13.46 -4.99 16.84
N ALA A 575 -12.14 -5.12 17.00
CA ALA A 575 -11.33 -5.99 16.16
C ALA A 575 -11.68 -7.47 16.29
N ARG A 576 -12.05 -7.92 17.50
CA ARG A 576 -12.55 -9.30 17.74
C ARG A 576 -13.86 -9.60 16.98
N GLN A 577 -14.56 -8.56 16.52
CA GLN A 577 -15.74 -8.65 15.66
C GLN A 577 -15.43 -8.31 14.19
N LEU A 578 -14.15 -8.23 13.82
CA LEU A 578 -13.68 -7.81 12.50
C LEU A 578 -14.25 -6.44 12.08
N GLN A 579 -14.29 -5.52 13.03
CA GLN A 579 -14.78 -4.16 12.85
C GLN A 579 -13.67 -3.13 13.08
N CYS A 580 -13.70 -2.06 12.29
CA CYS A 580 -12.95 -0.83 12.54
C CYS A 580 -13.80 0.39 12.14
N GLU A 581 -13.29 1.58 12.43
CA GLU A 581 -13.79 2.82 11.84
C GLU A 581 -12.76 3.37 10.85
N ALA A 582 -13.21 3.78 9.67
CA ALA A 582 -12.34 4.25 8.61
C ALA A 582 -12.86 5.56 8.00
N VAL A 583 -11.95 6.44 7.58
CA VAL A 583 -12.24 7.65 6.80
C VAL A 583 -11.30 7.69 5.59
N LEU A 584 -11.84 8.08 4.43
CA LEU A 584 -11.07 8.28 3.22
C LEU A 584 -10.86 9.78 2.94
N GLY A 585 -9.69 10.11 2.42
CA GLY A 585 -9.33 11.45 1.98
C GLY A 585 -8.21 12.07 2.81
N PRO A 586 -7.52 13.09 2.28
CA PRO A 586 -6.55 13.87 3.05
C PRO A 586 -7.14 14.51 4.31
N SER A 587 -6.29 14.77 5.32
CA SER A 587 -6.72 15.42 6.57
C SER A 587 -7.41 16.74 6.30
N ASN A 588 -8.62 16.93 6.82
CA ASN A 588 -9.38 18.18 6.79
C ASN A 588 -9.91 18.60 8.17
N ASP A 589 -9.39 17.99 9.25
CA ASP A 589 -9.76 18.31 10.62
C ASP A 589 -9.33 19.74 11.00
N ASN A 590 -8.12 20.15 10.59
CA ASN A 590 -7.57 21.50 10.76
C ASN A 590 -7.05 22.10 9.44
N GLN A 591 -7.35 21.46 8.33
CA GLN A 591 -6.84 21.82 7.00
C GLN A 591 -8.01 21.95 6.01
N PRO A 592 -7.85 22.68 4.90
CA PRO A 592 -8.88 22.74 3.88
C PRO A 592 -9.13 21.35 3.28
N THR A 593 -10.39 21.04 3.01
CA THR A 593 -10.79 19.86 2.25
C THR A 593 -10.03 19.80 0.93
N PHE A 594 -9.47 18.62 0.61
CA PHE A 594 -8.84 18.40 -0.69
C PHE A 594 -9.91 18.28 -1.78
N GLU A 595 -9.70 19.02 -2.87
CA GLU A 595 -10.55 18.99 -4.06
C GLU A 595 -9.69 18.88 -5.32
N TRP A 596 -10.10 18.01 -6.25
CA TRP A 596 -9.54 17.99 -7.59
C TRP A 596 -9.91 19.28 -8.31
N THR A 597 -8.90 19.99 -8.81
CA THR A 597 -9.05 21.24 -9.55
C THR A 597 -8.55 21.07 -10.98
N ALA A 598 -8.98 21.96 -11.88
CA ALA A 598 -8.47 22.00 -13.25
C ALA A 598 -6.93 22.13 -13.36
N ALA A 599 -6.27 22.63 -12.31
CA ALA A 599 -4.81 22.64 -12.23
C ALA A 599 -4.26 21.24 -11.91
N PHE A 600 -4.84 20.54 -10.94
CA PHE A 600 -4.44 19.19 -10.54
C PHE A 600 -4.78 18.13 -11.59
N ASP A 601 -5.81 18.34 -12.40
CA ASP A 601 -6.17 17.48 -13.54
C ASP A 601 -5.06 17.35 -14.58
N LYS A 602 -4.16 18.34 -14.63
CA LYS A 602 -2.98 18.34 -15.51
C LYS A 602 -1.82 17.54 -14.93
N LEU A 603 -1.79 17.36 -13.62
CA LEU A 603 -0.70 16.72 -12.88
C LEU A 603 -0.94 15.22 -12.67
N ALA A 604 -2.20 14.81 -12.46
CA ALA A 604 -2.53 13.46 -12.03
C ALA A 604 -3.82 12.95 -12.68
N LEU A 605 -3.80 11.67 -13.10
CA LEU A 605 -5.02 10.96 -13.50
C LEU A 605 -5.73 10.41 -12.26
N HIS A 606 -7.02 10.64 -12.16
CA HIS A 606 -7.83 10.33 -10.97
C HIS A 606 -9.24 9.85 -11.37
N LYS A 607 -9.32 8.94 -12.34
CA LYS A 607 -10.57 8.34 -12.81
C LYS A 607 -11.33 7.72 -11.64
N GLY A 608 -12.64 7.90 -11.63
CA GLY A 608 -13.52 7.33 -10.62
C GLY A 608 -13.59 8.09 -9.30
N HIS A 609 -12.76 9.12 -9.10
CA HIS A 609 -12.73 9.88 -7.84
C HIS A 609 -13.90 10.88 -7.76
N PRO A 610 -14.44 11.14 -6.56
CA PRO A 610 -15.26 12.32 -6.31
C PRO A 610 -14.42 13.60 -6.48
N THR A 611 -15.07 14.73 -6.75
CA THR A 611 -14.38 16.03 -6.86
C THR A 611 -13.76 16.46 -5.53
N ALA A 612 -14.48 16.28 -4.43
CA ALA A 612 -14.03 16.68 -3.09
C ALA A 612 -13.99 15.47 -2.15
N PHE A 613 -12.98 15.43 -1.28
CA PHE A 613 -12.80 14.37 -0.28
C PHE A 613 -13.16 14.89 1.11
N ASN A 614 -14.46 15.13 1.33
CA ASN A 614 -15.01 15.59 2.61
C ASN A 614 -15.83 14.49 3.30
N PHE A 615 -15.18 13.40 3.66
CA PHE A 615 -15.83 12.25 4.30
C PHE A 615 -15.57 12.23 5.80
N SER A 616 -16.43 11.55 6.54
CA SER A 616 -16.30 11.30 7.98
C SER A 616 -15.97 9.83 8.24
N PHE A 617 -15.51 9.52 9.46
CA PHE A 617 -15.34 8.14 9.88
C PHE A 617 -16.66 7.37 9.79
N ILE A 618 -16.59 6.17 9.22
CA ILE A 618 -17.70 5.21 9.11
C ILE A 618 -17.25 3.86 9.65
N ALA A 619 -18.16 3.12 10.27
CA ALA A 619 -17.89 1.75 10.69
C ALA A 619 -17.78 0.84 9.46
N MET A 620 -16.73 0.02 9.42
CA MET A 620 -16.52 -1.04 8.45
C MET A 620 -16.65 -2.36 9.18
N ARG A 621 -17.60 -3.20 8.77
CA ARG A 621 -17.97 -4.41 9.51
C ARG A 621 -18.00 -5.61 8.59
N HIS A 622 -17.29 -6.67 9.01
CA HIS A 622 -17.31 -7.92 8.27
C HIS A 622 -18.73 -8.48 8.15
N HIS A 623 -19.56 -8.39 9.18
CA HIS A 623 -20.87 -9.06 9.23
C HIS A 623 -22.03 -8.33 8.52
N ASP A 624 -21.83 -7.13 7.98
CA ASP A 624 -22.90 -6.33 7.35
C ASP A 624 -23.44 -6.94 6.02
N HIS A 625 -22.87 -8.05 5.56
CA HIS A 625 -23.28 -8.76 4.34
C HIS A 625 -24.56 -9.61 4.45
N LEU A 626 -25.28 -9.55 5.58
CA LEU A 626 -26.34 -10.52 5.87
C LEU A 626 -27.69 -9.91 6.29
N GLU A 627 -27.83 -8.58 6.40
CA GLU A 627 -29.05 -7.94 6.96
C GLU A 627 -29.88 -7.11 5.96
N HIS A 628 -30.03 -7.59 4.73
CA HIS A 628 -31.23 -7.27 3.94
C HIS A 628 -32.34 -8.32 4.08
N GLN A 629 -32.27 -9.16 5.11
CA GLN A 629 -33.46 -9.84 5.62
C GLN A 629 -34.13 -8.96 6.68
N TYR A 630 -35.27 -8.36 6.31
CA TYR A 630 -36.35 -7.98 7.23
C TYR A 630 -35.95 -7.13 8.45
N GLN A 631 -36.18 -5.81 8.37
CA GLN A 631 -36.70 -5.12 9.55
C GLN A 631 -38.22 -5.36 9.57
N PRO A 632 -38.77 -6.19 10.49
CA PRO A 632 -40.15 -5.95 10.89
C PRO A 632 -40.15 -4.61 11.63
N SER A 633 -41.02 -3.71 11.19
CA SER A 633 -41.37 -2.49 11.93
C SER A 633 -41.62 -2.84 13.40
N THR A 634 -40.76 -2.37 14.29
CA THR A 634 -41.06 -2.32 15.72
C THR A 634 -41.95 -1.11 16.00
N ASP A 635 -43.14 -1.12 15.40
CA ASP A 635 -44.32 -0.38 15.86
C ASP A 635 -45.35 -1.42 16.29
N SER A 636 -45.18 -1.94 17.52
CA SER A 636 -46.26 -2.45 18.39
C SER A 636 -45.67 -3.15 19.62
N LEU A 637 -45.52 -2.38 20.71
CA LEU A 637 -46.13 -2.62 22.03
C LEU A 637 -45.61 -1.60 23.05
#